data_AF-A0AAX0R523-F1
#
_entry.id   AF-A0AAX0R523-F1
#
_cell.length_a   1.000
_cell.length_b   1.000
_cell.length_c   1.000
_cell.angle_alpha   90.00
_cell.angle_beta   90.00
_cell.angle_gamma   90.00
#
_symmetry.space_group_name_H-M   'P 1'
#
loop_
_entity.id
_entity.type
_entity.pdbx_description
1 polymer ?
#
loop_
_entity_poly.entity_id
_entity_poly.type
_entity_poly.pdbx_seq_one_letter_code
_entity_poly.pdbx_strand_id
1 'polypeptide(L)'
;MQTNADGAERERLLAILDFWHKIEFFIPYDLSSRIVAGEGRSVFWLHARTLDDDSAALSRPAIPEEKQITGFTLFLGVFGKSEITAVRRHFDMTAADIAEYEDAERGDLDGDTCFASLQLTPLGQPIFETFSVSTLPWALGRVRKSGLSSLSHEAFADGKRQLTELLQNFRTQRQLRSSSFDDDADQPLDAGEILTLHELLCDWASFATHQEKPIAAVEIRYKDRAERPEILSLPPRPESHAPDADDEDDESASAEEEIGILNSFFIEDIERAIMCVKHGDIPEPLRRYLTPLAPEKRIDLYSEDGRKAIIRALHPGKLNSGRWLSESHHAMSLMQQFAINSAIGDLSETGLFSVNGPPGTGKTTLLRDMFADNIVRRARVLSSLKVARDAFDGSPRRVTFTDRSTASISALIPGLAGFEMVVASSNNAAVENVSRDLPKRSSIARTSSLQYLQTVAHKIACQKDNGAAVKLSDGDRPWGLIACALGNSRNRRAFKERFAFMEIPERPNPGWSGAAKPQTIWQWRESYQGPSFAEASSAFRAADERVRDKIGQYARYADLHDDIARVSQDAFCRDALERVAAAAADLRRAQKRCDLTAAEMLQIKEELSHLKEEEQLLDRSAPAWWERVMPSSPARQHRQNVGANARRQLELRKALADCEQYLAKIHEPQRQQSLREHERAEQALRSRQKIWERKREEFDRLGEVFGHPTLPGRLTDLETERLQIDGLWHQHELAGLRSALLEAALTLHEAWLAEVGRKGGGFGGNIVAISKLLSNNSPVDDEHIALIWQSLFMIVPIVSTTFASFARQFRGLGAGSIGWVFIDEAGQAVPQAAVGALLRGRRVMAIGDPQQIEPVFILPSALITAASALSAHTAAGQYSPNRASVQMLADAANRYGTTVPGEEADGLWIGSPLRVHRRCFDPMFGLANRIAYQDKMVFGLENRRPAGDAPPFYGDSAWIDVRGRVAGKQTVAEQTDFIVDVLTATYRRDGALPDLYIISPFKEIKSNLRQALTHAGWVDPLGNMRSPPLRLSRWLRERIGTVHTFQGKEEDIVFMVLGADADHSGAAAWAASKPNLLNVALTRAKRRFYIVGDRTLWQTLPYFRETANALETVQAAEFLARNELN
;
A
#
# COMPACT_ATOMS: atom_id res chain seq x y z
N MET A 1 -31.97 -17.40 8.66
CA MET A 1 -31.59 -16.22 7.84
C MET A 1 -30.07 -16.01 7.82
N GLN A 2 -29.36 -16.02 8.95
CA GLN A 2 -27.87 -15.94 8.98
C GLN A 2 -27.16 -17.07 8.23
N THR A 3 -27.61 -18.33 8.36
CA THR A 3 -27.01 -19.49 7.67
C THR A 3 -27.11 -19.45 6.13
N ASN A 4 -28.16 -18.81 5.57
CA ASN A 4 -28.28 -18.65 4.12
C ASN A 4 -27.44 -17.49 3.58
N ALA A 5 -27.19 -16.46 4.40
CA ALA A 5 -26.37 -15.31 4.01
C ALA A 5 -24.88 -15.70 3.92
N ASP A 6 -24.39 -16.48 4.89
CA ASP A 6 -23.00 -16.96 4.89
C ASP A 6 -22.73 -17.92 3.72
N GLY A 7 -23.71 -18.74 3.34
CA GLY A 7 -23.62 -19.62 2.17
C GLY A 7 -23.50 -18.85 0.85
N ALA A 8 -24.35 -17.84 0.65
CA ALA A 8 -24.33 -16.99 -0.55
C ALA A 8 -23.05 -16.15 -0.64
N GLU A 9 -22.52 -15.67 0.49
CA GLU A 9 -21.24 -14.97 0.52
C GLU A 9 -20.10 -15.90 0.11
N ARG A 10 -20.02 -17.11 0.69
CA ARG A 10 -18.99 -18.11 0.33
C ARG A 10 -19.03 -18.49 -1.14
N GLU A 11 -20.21 -18.73 -1.70
CA GLU A 11 -20.39 -19.03 -3.13
C GLU A 11 -19.82 -17.92 -4.02
N ARG A 12 -20.13 -16.66 -3.70
CA ARG A 12 -19.61 -15.50 -4.41
C ARG A 12 -18.09 -15.40 -4.32
N LEU A 13 -17.51 -15.57 -3.14
CA LEU A 13 -16.07 -15.50 -2.94
C LEU A 13 -15.33 -16.62 -3.70
N LEU A 14 -15.88 -17.83 -3.68
CA LEU A 14 -15.34 -18.96 -4.45
C LEU A 14 -15.41 -18.70 -5.95
N ALA A 15 -16.51 -18.15 -6.47
CA ALA A 15 -16.64 -17.83 -7.89
C ALA A 15 -15.57 -16.83 -8.37
N ILE A 16 -15.22 -15.83 -7.55
CA ILE A 16 -14.18 -14.85 -7.89
C ILE A 16 -12.79 -15.51 -7.91
N LEU A 17 -12.46 -16.30 -6.89
CA LEU A 17 -11.17 -16.99 -6.81
C LEU A 17 -11.01 -18.04 -7.91
N ASP A 18 -12.07 -18.80 -8.20
CA ASP A 18 -12.12 -19.80 -9.27
C ASP A 18 -11.98 -19.14 -10.66
N PHE A 19 -12.59 -17.97 -10.87
CA PHE A 19 -12.36 -17.19 -12.09
C PHE A 19 -10.88 -16.82 -12.26
N TRP A 20 -10.23 -16.27 -11.24
CA TRP A 20 -8.80 -15.96 -11.31
C TRP A 20 -7.93 -17.21 -11.48
N HIS A 21 -8.27 -18.30 -10.80
CA HIS A 21 -7.58 -19.58 -10.95
C HIS A 21 -7.63 -20.10 -12.39
N LYS A 22 -8.81 -20.05 -13.02
CA LYS A 22 -8.99 -20.41 -14.44
C LYS A 22 -8.14 -19.54 -15.38
N ILE A 23 -8.01 -18.26 -15.08
CA ILE A 23 -7.21 -17.33 -15.88
C ILE A 23 -5.72 -17.65 -15.79
N GLU A 24 -5.21 -17.95 -14.59
CA GLU A 24 -3.79 -18.28 -14.38
C GLU A 24 -3.35 -19.54 -15.14
N PHE A 25 -4.26 -20.46 -15.44
CA PHE A 25 -3.95 -21.63 -16.28
C PHE A 25 -3.50 -21.28 -17.69
N PHE A 26 -3.89 -20.12 -18.23
CA PHE A 26 -3.56 -19.74 -19.59
C PHE A 26 -2.31 -18.87 -19.72
N ILE A 27 -1.69 -18.47 -18.61
CA ILE A 27 -0.48 -17.65 -18.65
C ILE A 27 0.64 -18.46 -19.31
N PRO A 28 1.17 -18.07 -20.48
CA PRO A 28 2.24 -18.81 -21.12
C PRO A 28 3.56 -18.63 -20.36
N TYR A 29 4.39 -19.66 -20.40
CA TYR A 29 5.77 -19.53 -19.99
C TYR A 29 6.59 -18.94 -21.14
N ASP A 30 7.32 -17.86 -20.88
CA ASP A 30 8.09 -17.18 -21.91
C ASP A 30 9.45 -17.85 -22.15
N LEU A 31 9.44 -18.90 -22.97
CA LEU A 31 10.65 -19.64 -23.31
C LEU A 31 11.61 -18.77 -24.13
N SER A 32 11.09 -17.92 -25.01
CA SER A 32 11.89 -17.09 -25.92
C SER A 32 12.76 -16.06 -25.20
N SER A 33 12.30 -15.48 -24.09
CA SER A 33 13.13 -14.56 -23.30
C SER A 33 14.12 -15.28 -22.39
N ARG A 34 13.83 -16.52 -21.96
CA ARG A 34 14.78 -17.33 -21.19
C ARG A 34 15.90 -17.88 -22.05
N ILE A 35 15.59 -18.29 -23.28
CA ILE A 35 16.54 -18.87 -24.25
C ILE A 35 17.20 -17.75 -25.06
N VAL A 36 18.05 -16.96 -24.42
CA VAL A 36 18.93 -15.99 -25.10
C VAL A 36 20.38 -16.41 -24.89
N ALA A 37 21.08 -16.74 -25.98
CA ALA A 37 22.50 -17.07 -25.93
C ALA A 37 23.30 -15.88 -25.38
N GLY A 38 24.15 -16.12 -24.37
CA GLY A 38 24.90 -15.09 -23.66
C GLY A 38 26.19 -15.64 -23.04
N GLU A 39 26.97 -14.78 -22.37
CA GLU A 39 28.18 -15.22 -21.67
C GLU A 39 27.83 -16.29 -20.61
N GLY A 40 28.32 -17.52 -20.79
CA GLY A 40 28.12 -18.62 -19.83
C GLY A 40 27.00 -19.61 -20.19
N ARG A 41 26.26 -19.39 -21.30
CA ARG A 41 25.12 -20.24 -21.70
C ARG A 41 25.05 -20.48 -23.20
N SER A 42 24.77 -21.72 -23.60
CA SER A 42 24.53 -22.11 -25.00
C SER A 42 23.24 -22.89 -25.10
N VAL A 43 22.46 -22.67 -26.17
CA VAL A 43 21.17 -23.33 -26.35
C VAL A 43 21.10 -23.98 -27.72
N PHE A 44 20.57 -25.20 -27.79
CA PHE A 44 20.28 -25.88 -29.03
C PHE A 44 18.89 -26.52 -29.00
N TRP A 45 18.35 -26.76 -30.19
CA TRP A 45 16.98 -27.21 -30.39
C TRP A 45 16.96 -28.64 -30.92
N LEU A 46 16.08 -29.46 -30.38
CA LEU A 46 15.92 -30.87 -30.75
C LEU A 46 14.64 -31.05 -31.55
N HIS A 47 14.72 -31.66 -32.73
CA HIS A 47 13.58 -32.00 -33.57
C HIS A 47 13.33 -33.52 -33.58
N ALA A 48 12.07 -33.94 -33.77
CA ALA A 48 11.69 -35.36 -33.85
C ALA A 48 12.54 -36.13 -34.88
N ARG A 49 12.59 -35.60 -36.12
CA ARG A 49 13.31 -36.21 -37.25
C ARG A 49 14.82 -36.34 -37.03
N THR A 50 15.40 -35.49 -36.18
CA THR A 50 16.84 -35.53 -35.85
C THR A 50 17.15 -36.43 -34.66
N LEU A 51 16.15 -36.81 -33.87
CA LEU A 51 16.28 -37.74 -32.74
C LEU A 51 16.09 -39.20 -33.19
N ASP A 52 15.30 -39.45 -34.23
CA ASP A 52 15.10 -40.78 -34.84
C ASP A 52 16.31 -41.25 -35.68
N ASP A 53 17.16 -40.32 -36.11
CA ASP A 53 18.33 -40.61 -36.95
C ASP A 53 19.60 -40.60 -36.08
N ASP A 54 19.89 -41.73 -35.44
CA ASP A 54 21.10 -41.97 -34.60
C ASP A 54 22.43 -41.66 -35.33
N SER A 55 22.37 -41.51 -36.67
CA SER A 55 23.51 -41.22 -37.55
C SER A 55 23.74 -39.72 -37.82
N ALA A 56 22.76 -38.86 -37.54
CA ALA A 56 22.90 -37.43 -37.67
C ALA A 56 23.67 -36.91 -36.46
N ALA A 57 24.94 -36.54 -36.66
CA ALA A 57 25.72 -35.82 -35.67
C ALA A 57 24.92 -34.60 -35.18
N LEU A 58 24.24 -34.74 -34.04
CA LEU A 58 23.65 -33.62 -33.29
C LEU A 58 24.75 -32.57 -33.28
N SER A 59 24.48 -31.40 -33.89
CA SER A 59 25.43 -30.29 -33.94
C SER A 59 25.60 -29.76 -32.52
N ARG A 60 26.37 -30.50 -31.71
CA ARG A 60 26.68 -30.15 -30.35
C ARG A 60 27.42 -28.83 -30.44
N PRO A 61 26.95 -27.77 -29.76
CA PRO A 61 27.67 -26.51 -29.77
C PRO A 61 29.11 -26.77 -29.31
N ALA A 62 30.08 -26.22 -30.03
CA ALA A 62 31.49 -26.34 -29.65
C ALA A 62 31.68 -25.66 -28.29
N ILE A 63 31.96 -26.45 -27.26
CA ILE A 63 32.21 -25.96 -25.91
C ILE A 63 33.65 -25.41 -25.91
N PRO A 64 33.88 -24.13 -25.55
CA PRO A 64 35.23 -23.60 -25.46
C PRO A 64 36.09 -24.41 -24.48
N GLU A 65 37.34 -24.74 -24.84
CA GLU A 65 38.24 -25.56 -24.01
C GLU A 65 38.51 -24.98 -22.61
N GLU A 66 38.30 -23.67 -22.46
CA GLU A 66 38.50 -22.88 -21.23
C GLU A 66 37.28 -22.93 -20.28
N LYS A 67 36.19 -23.63 -20.63
CA LYS A 67 34.93 -23.61 -19.85
C LYS A 67 34.49 -25.02 -19.42
N GLN A 68 33.98 -25.12 -18.19
CA GLN A 68 33.46 -26.35 -17.58
C GLN A 68 31.93 -26.32 -17.54
N ILE A 69 31.27 -27.39 -18.00
CA ILE A 69 29.81 -27.55 -17.91
C ILE A 69 29.40 -27.70 -16.44
N THR A 70 28.42 -26.92 -16.01
CA THR A 70 27.83 -27.01 -14.67
C THR A 70 26.47 -27.70 -14.64
N GLY A 71 25.81 -27.89 -15.80
CA GLY A 71 24.60 -28.70 -15.93
C GLY A 71 23.78 -28.33 -17.16
N PHE A 72 22.66 -29.01 -17.35
CA PHE A 72 21.72 -28.77 -18.46
C PHE A 72 20.32 -28.47 -17.94
N THR A 73 19.53 -27.72 -18.71
CA THR A 73 18.08 -27.62 -18.52
C THR A 73 17.37 -28.01 -19.80
N LEU A 74 16.50 -29.01 -19.71
CA LEU A 74 15.71 -29.54 -20.80
C LEU A 74 14.30 -28.96 -20.73
N PHE A 75 13.90 -28.22 -21.76
CA PHE A 75 12.52 -27.75 -21.94
C PHE A 75 11.81 -28.64 -22.96
N LEU A 76 10.75 -29.32 -22.54
CA LEU A 76 10.03 -30.33 -23.32
C LEU A 76 8.73 -29.76 -23.91
N GLY A 77 8.37 -30.22 -25.11
CA GLY A 77 7.14 -29.86 -25.82
C GLY A 77 7.08 -28.39 -26.20
N VAL A 78 7.94 -27.93 -27.12
CA VAL A 78 7.96 -26.51 -27.51
C VAL A 78 6.82 -26.20 -28.48
N PHE A 79 6.07 -25.12 -28.21
CA PHE A 79 4.99 -24.65 -29.08
C PHE A 79 4.83 -23.14 -29.04
N GLY A 80 4.15 -22.56 -30.05
CA GLY A 80 3.95 -21.11 -30.15
C GLY A 80 2.88 -20.60 -29.19
N LYS A 81 3.13 -19.46 -28.52
CA LYS A 81 2.14 -18.78 -27.66
C LYS A 81 0.85 -18.41 -28.42
N SER A 82 0.94 -18.23 -29.74
CA SER A 82 -0.19 -17.96 -30.65
C SER A 82 -1.32 -19.00 -30.60
N GLU A 83 -1.06 -20.22 -30.11
CA GLU A 83 -2.10 -21.26 -29.93
C GLU A 83 -3.21 -20.83 -28.97
N ILE A 84 -2.96 -19.90 -28.04
CA ILE A 84 -3.98 -19.30 -27.16
C ILE A 84 -5.06 -18.61 -28.00
N THR A 85 -4.66 -17.91 -29.06
CA THR A 85 -5.57 -17.21 -29.98
C THR A 85 -6.42 -18.18 -30.79
N ALA A 86 -5.94 -19.40 -31.06
CA ALA A 86 -6.70 -20.42 -31.77
C ALA A 86 -7.95 -20.89 -30.98
N VAL A 87 -7.89 -20.84 -29.64
CA VAL A 87 -9.03 -21.17 -28.77
C VAL A 87 -10.15 -20.11 -28.86
N ARG A 88 -9.89 -18.90 -29.39
CA ARG A 88 -10.95 -17.88 -29.62
C ARG A 88 -12.11 -18.42 -30.45
N ARG A 89 -11.85 -19.36 -31.38
CA ARG A 89 -12.89 -20.01 -32.20
C ARG A 89 -13.91 -20.80 -31.38
N HIS A 90 -13.64 -21.10 -30.11
CA HIS A 90 -14.53 -21.86 -29.23
C HIS A 90 -15.36 -20.96 -28.30
N PHE A 91 -15.19 -19.62 -28.37
CA PHE A 91 -15.81 -18.67 -27.44
C PHE A 91 -16.72 -17.61 -28.10
N ASP A 92 -17.04 -17.77 -29.39
CA ASP A 92 -18.13 -17.10 -30.14
C ASP A 92 -18.49 -15.66 -29.71
N MET A 93 -17.56 -14.70 -29.86
CA MET A 93 -17.82 -13.27 -29.60
C MET A 93 -17.10 -12.36 -30.61
N THR A 94 -17.84 -11.41 -31.19
CA THR A 94 -17.31 -10.28 -31.99
C THR A 94 -16.50 -9.35 -31.08
N ALA A 95 -15.19 -9.24 -31.31
CA ALA A 95 -14.35 -8.28 -30.62
C ALA A 95 -14.55 -6.87 -31.22
N ALA A 96 -14.60 -5.84 -30.38
CA ALA A 96 -14.58 -4.45 -30.84
C ALA A 96 -13.17 -4.05 -31.30
N ASP A 97 -13.06 -3.25 -32.37
CA ASP A 97 -11.78 -2.83 -32.99
C ASP A 97 -10.75 -2.28 -31.97
N ILE A 98 -11.20 -1.59 -30.91
CA ILE A 98 -10.34 -1.03 -29.86
C ILE A 98 -9.66 -2.13 -29.03
N ALA A 99 -10.37 -3.24 -28.74
CA ALA A 99 -9.83 -4.36 -27.98
C ALA A 99 -8.74 -5.10 -28.76
N GLU A 100 -8.78 -5.05 -30.09
CA GLU A 100 -7.74 -5.63 -30.94
C GLU A 100 -6.44 -4.83 -30.89
N TYR A 101 -6.51 -3.49 -30.91
CA TYR A 101 -5.34 -2.62 -30.67
C TYR A 101 -4.78 -2.80 -29.24
N GLU A 102 -5.67 -2.94 -28.26
CA GLU A 102 -5.27 -3.16 -26.87
C GLU A 102 -4.56 -4.51 -26.70
N ASP A 103 -5.11 -5.60 -27.25
CA ASP A 103 -4.48 -6.92 -27.26
C ASP A 103 -3.16 -6.92 -28.05
N ALA A 104 -3.04 -6.14 -29.14
CA ALA A 104 -1.81 -6.05 -29.94
C ALA A 104 -0.69 -5.25 -29.28
N GLU A 105 -1.00 -4.12 -28.62
CA GLU A 105 0.01 -3.29 -27.97
C GLU A 105 0.35 -3.80 -26.55
N ARG A 106 -0.61 -4.40 -25.83
CA ARG A 106 -0.42 -4.92 -24.47
C ARG A 106 -0.06 -6.41 -24.43
N GLY A 107 -0.51 -7.21 -25.38
CA GLY A 107 -0.24 -8.64 -25.46
C GLY A 107 1.24 -8.97 -25.67
N ASP A 108 1.63 -10.13 -25.18
CA ASP A 108 2.93 -10.77 -25.42
C ASP A 108 2.72 -12.23 -25.82
N LEU A 109 2.03 -12.42 -26.95
CA LEU A 109 1.73 -13.73 -27.53
C LEU A 109 2.68 -14.10 -28.68
N ASP A 110 3.76 -13.34 -28.83
CA ASP A 110 4.85 -13.65 -29.74
C ASP A 110 5.89 -14.53 -29.04
N GLY A 111 6.48 -15.46 -29.81
CA GLY A 111 7.48 -16.41 -29.31
C GLY A 111 6.92 -17.76 -28.89
N ASP A 112 7.78 -18.52 -28.23
CA ASP A 112 7.60 -19.93 -27.90
C ASP A 112 7.38 -20.12 -26.39
N THR A 113 6.70 -21.22 -26.05
CA THR A 113 6.45 -21.74 -24.69
C THR A 113 6.73 -23.25 -24.69
N CYS A 114 6.77 -23.89 -23.52
CA CYS A 114 6.99 -25.33 -23.38
C CYS A 114 5.95 -26.00 -22.47
N PHE A 115 5.89 -27.33 -22.49
CA PHE A 115 5.06 -28.15 -21.60
C PHE A 115 5.71 -28.34 -20.24
N ALA A 116 7.01 -28.60 -20.20
CA ALA A 116 7.71 -28.89 -18.95
C ALA A 116 9.18 -28.46 -18.99
N SER A 117 9.80 -28.35 -17.81
CA SER A 117 11.24 -28.21 -17.66
C SER A 117 11.80 -29.26 -16.70
N LEU A 118 12.99 -29.77 -17.00
CA LEU A 118 13.73 -30.73 -16.17
C LEU A 118 15.22 -30.36 -16.16
N GLN A 119 15.84 -30.32 -14.98
CA GLN A 119 17.28 -30.11 -14.87
C GLN A 119 18.05 -31.43 -14.98
N LEU A 120 19.22 -31.37 -15.60
CA LEU A 120 20.15 -32.50 -15.72
C LEU A 120 21.51 -32.15 -15.11
N THR A 121 22.17 -33.15 -14.53
CA THR A 121 23.55 -33.05 -14.00
C THR A 121 24.56 -32.71 -15.10
N PRO A 122 25.81 -32.32 -14.79
CA PRO A 122 26.87 -32.15 -15.79
C PRO A 122 27.13 -33.39 -16.67
N LEU A 123 26.73 -34.57 -16.20
CA LEU A 123 26.81 -35.85 -16.93
C LEU A 123 25.55 -36.14 -17.77
N GLY A 124 24.54 -35.26 -17.75
CA GLY A 124 23.30 -35.41 -18.49
C GLY A 124 22.24 -36.27 -17.80
N GLN A 125 22.37 -36.53 -16.51
CA GLN A 125 21.47 -37.39 -15.73
C GLN A 125 20.28 -36.57 -15.21
N PRO A 126 19.04 -37.08 -15.28
CA PRO A 126 17.85 -36.31 -14.91
C PRO A 126 17.66 -36.14 -13.39
N ILE A 127 17.44 -34.91 -12.95
CA ILE A 127 17.11 -34.56 -11.55
C ILE A 127 15.59 -34.41 -11.45
N PHE A 128 14.88 -35.52 -11.27
CA PHE A 128 13.41 -35.55 -11.33
C PHE A 128 12.72 -34.67 -10.28
N GLU A 129 13.37 -34.36 -9.15
CA GLU A 129 12.81 -33.42 -8.17
C GLU A 129 12.64 -31.99 -8.73
N THR A 130 13.37 -31.65 -9.80
CA THR A 130 13.27 -30.34 -10.46
C THR A 130 12.21 -30.28 -11.56
N PHE A 131 11.44 -31.37 -11.76
CA PHE A 131 10.45 -31.44 -12.82
C PHE A 131 9.30 -30.46 -12.58
N SER A 132 9.11 -29.54 -13.53
CA SER A 132 8.07 -28.50 -13.46
C SER A 132 7.23 -28.48 -14.72
N VAL A 133 5.92 -28.31 -14.59
CA VAL A 133 4.98 -28.28 -15.74
C VAL A 133 4.33 -26.92 -15.94
N SER A 134 4.13 -26.60 -17.20
CA SER A 134 3.26 -25.52 -17.65
C SER A 134 1.81 -25.97 -17.56
N THR A 135 0.95 -25.13 -17.00
CA THR A 135 -0.50 -25.42 -16.93
C THR A 135 -1.23 -25.16 -18.24
N LEU A 136 -0.61 -24.38 -19.15
CA LEU A 136 -1.21 -23.96 -20.40
C LEU A 136 -1.59 -25.13 -21.34
N PRO A 137 -0.70 -26.10 -21.66
CA PRO A 137 -1.06 -27.22 -22.56
C PRO A 137 -2.25 -28.02 -22.04
N TRP A 138 -2.25 -28.32 -20.74
CA TRP A 138 -3.33 -29.04 -20.07
C TRP A 138 -4.66 -28.27 -20.15
N ALA A 139 -4.61 -26.96 -19.93
CA ALA A 139 -5.79 -26.10 -20.04
C ALA A 139 -6.33 -26.06 -21.48
N LEU A 140 -5.44 -25.90 -22.48
CA LEU A 140 -5.81 -25.89 -23.90
C LEU A 140 -6.47 -27.21 -24.32
N GLY A 141 -5.87 -28.36 -23.99
CA GLY A 141 -6.42 -29.67 -24.34
C GLY A 141 -7.78 -29.94 -23.69
N ARG A 142 -7.91 -29.60 -22.41
CA ARG A 142 -9.17 -29.79 -21.67
C ARG A 142 -10.30 -28.91 -22.19
N VAL A 143 -10.00 -27.65 -22.53
CA VAL A 143 -10.97 -26.71 -23.11
C VAL A 143 -11.44 -27.14 -24.50
N ARG A 144 -10.52 -27.63 -25.35
CA ARG A 144 -10.88 -28.19 -26.67
C ARG A 144 -11.84 -29.38 -26.57
N LYS A 145 -11.74 -30.17 -25.49
CA LYS A 145 -12.56 -31.38 -25.27
C LYS A 145 -13.89 -31.10 -24.57
N SER A 146 -13.88 -30.26 -23.53
CA SER A 146 -14.98 -30.15 -22.56
C SER A 146 -15.39 -28.70 -22.24
N GLY A 147 -14.77 -27.69 -22.86
CA GLY A 147 -15.06 -26.28 -22.64
C GLY A 147 -14.44 -25.68 -21.35
N LEU A 148 -14.57 -24.35 -21.19
CA LEU A 148 -13.95 -23.58 -20.09
C LEU A 148 -14.47 -23.95 -18.68
N SER A 149 -15.73 -24.35 -18.54
CA SER A 149 -16.33 -24.72 -17.26
C SER A 149 -15.70 -25.97 -16.63
N SER A 150 -15.02 -26.79 -17.44
CA SER A 150 -14.38 -28.02 -16.99
C SER A 150 -13.04 -27.81 -16.27
N LEU A 151 -12.51 -26.58 -16.27
CA LEU A 151 -11.28 -26.19 -15.56
C LEU A 151 -11.61 -25.91 -14.09
N SER A 152 -10.90 -26.55 -13.16
CA SER A 152 -11.01 -26.28 -11.73
C SER A 152 -9.72 -26.69 -11.00
N HIS A 153 -9.58 -26.24 -9.75
CA HIS A 153 -8.50 -26.69 -8.86
C HIS A 153 -8.49 -28.21 -8.69
N GLU A 154 -9.64 -28.83 -8.42
CA GLU A 154 -9.75 -30.29 -8.23
C GLU A 154 -9.34 -31.05 -9.49
N ALA A 155 -9.80 -30.57 -10.65
CA ALA A 155 -9.47 -31.12 -11.96
C ALA A 155 -7.97 -31.10 -12.25
N PHE A 156 -7.29 -30.02 -11.89
CA PHE A 156 -5.85 -29.87 -12.09
C PHE A 156 -5.04 -30.69 -11.08
N ALA A 157 -5.49 -30.76 -9.82
CA ALA A 157 -4.89 -31.61 -8.80
C ALA A 157 -4.92 -33.10 -9.19
N ASP A 158 -6.04 -33.58 -9.73
CA ASP A 158 -6.15 -34.93 -10.27
C ASP A 158 -5.21 -35.14 -11.47
N GLY A 159 -5.13 -34.14 -12.36
CA GLY A 159 -4.19 -34.13 -13.48
C GLY A 159 -2.73 -34.20 -13.03
N LYS A 160 -2.34 -33.44 -11.99
CA LYS A 160 -0.99 -33.51 -11.40
C LYS A 160 -0.72 -34.89 -10.82
N ARG A 161 -1.65 -35.47 -10.06
CA ARG A 161 -1.49 -36.81 -9.46
C ARG A 161 -1.27 -37.87 -10.55
N GLN A 162 -2.06 -37.83 -11.62
CA GLN A 162 -1.89 -38.71 -12.77
C GLN A 162 -0.51 -38.54 -13.41
N LEU A 163 -0.03 -37.30 -13.57
CA LEU A 163 1.31 -37.05 -14.11
C LEU A 163 2.42 -37.58 -13.20
N THR A 164 2.29 -37.40 -11.88
CA THR A 164 3.23 -37.95 -10.90
C THR A 164 3.33 -39.47 -11.03
N GLU A 165 2.19 -40.16 -11.11
CA GLU A 165 2.14 -41.61 -11.33
C GLU A 165 2.80 -42.02 -12.65
N LEU A 166 2.56 -41.28 -13.74
CA LEU A 166 3.17 -41.53 -15.05
C LEU A 166 4.70 -41.34 -15.02
N LEU A 167 5.20 -40.28 -14.35
CA LEU A 167 6.63 -40.02 -14.20
C LEU A 167 7.31 -41.06 -13.30
N GLN A 168 6.65 -41.50 -12.23
CA GLN A 168 7.16 -42.59 -11.39
C GLN A 168 7.27 -43.89 -12.18
N ASN A 169 6.26 -44.23 -12.98
CA ASN A 169 6.29 -45.39 -13.87
C ASN A 169 7.44 -45.30 -14.89
N PHE A 170 7.65 -44.13 -15.50
CA PHE A 170 8.77 -43.88 -16.41
C PHE A 170 10.13 -44.11 -15.70
N ARG A 171 10.30 -43.59 -14.49
CA ARG A 171 11.51 -43.77 -13.68
C ARG A 171 11.76 -45.24 -13.34
N THR A 172 10.73 -45.98 -12.94
CA THR A 172 10.85 -47.43 -12.65
C THR A 172 11.24 -48.21 -13.91
N GLN A 173 10.66 -47.90 -15.08
CA GLN A 173 11.03 -48.54 -16.34
C GLN A 173 12.49 -48.27 -16.72
N ARG A 174 12.98 -47.04 -16.49
CA ARG A 174 14.37 -46.66 -16.70
C ARG A 174 15.33 -47.46 -15.81
N GLN A 175 15.00 -47.61 -14.53
CA GLN A 175 15.78 -48.41 -13.59
C GLN A 175 15.85 -49.89 -14.01
N LEU A 176 14.74 -50.46 -14.47
CA LEU A 176 14.67 -51.86 -14.93
C LEU A 176 15.52 -52.13 -16.19
N ARG A 177 15.65 -51.14 -17.09
CA ARG A 177 16.50 -51.22 -18.30
C ARG A 177 18.00 -51.17 -17.98
N SER A 178 18.39 -50.59 -16.84
CA SER A 178 19.79 -50.41 -16.43
C SER A 178 20.45 -51.63 -15.75
N SER A 179 19.92 -52.84 -15.94
CA SER A 179 20.33 -54.07 -15.24
C SER A 179 21.69 -54.66 -15.69
N SER A 180 22.75 -53.85 -15.70
CA SER A 180 24.15 -54.28 -15.63
C SER A 180 24.70 -53.99 -14.24
N PHE A 181 25.32 -55.00 -13.62
CA PHE A 181 25.74 -55.10 -12.22
C PHE A 181 26.90 -54.17 -11.75
N ASP A 182 27.01 -52.94 -12.26
CA ASP A 182 27.89 -51.91 -11.69
C ASP A 182 27.08 -50.67 -11.31
N ASP A 183 27.26 -50.19 -10.08
CA ASP A 183 26.63 -49.02 -9.47
C ASP A 183 26.72 -47.79 -10.38
N ASP A 184 25.62 -47.41 -11.03
CA ASP A 184 25.04 -46.06 -10.90
C ASP A 184 23.66 -46.04 -11.59
N ALA A 185 22.62 -45.70 -10.84
CA ALA A 185 21.24 -45.51 -11.30
C ALA A 185 21.07 -44.26 -12.21
N ASP A 186 22.17 -43.64 -12.60
CA ASP A 186 22.25 -42.33 -13.20
C ASP A 186 22.89 -42.41 -14.60
N GLN A 187 22.19 -43.01 -15.57
CA GLN A 187 22.56 -42.86 -16.98
C GLN A 187 22.04 -41.53 -17.56
N PRO A 188 22.70 -40.95 -18.57
CA PRO A 188 22.20 -39.77 -19.28
C PRO A 188 20.90 -40.06 -20.03
N LEU A 189 20.05 -39.05 -20.25
CA LEU A 189 18.83 -39.22 -21.05
C LEU A 189 19.16 -39.59 -22.50
N ASP A 190 18.57 -40.66 -23.03
CA ASP A 190 18.68 -41.03 -24.44
C ASP A 190 17.60 -40.36 -25.33
N ALA A 191 17.77 -40.45 -26.65
CA ALA A 191 16.84 -39.83 -27.61
C ALA A 191 15.42 -40.42 -27.52
N GLY A 192 15.31 -41.73 -27.30
CA GLY A 192 14.02 -42.42 -27.16
C GLY A 192 13.30 -42.07 -25.86
N GLU A 193 14.04 -41.82 -24.77
CA GLU A 193 13.55 -41.35 -23.48
C GLU A 193 12.98 -39.93 -23.59
N ILE A 194 13.64 -39.03 -24.34
CA ILE A 194 13.14 -37.67 -24.60
C ILE A 194 11.84 -37.70 -25.40
N LEU A 195 11.75 -38.57 -26.43
CA LEU A 195 10.52 -38.77 -27.21
C LEU A 195 9.40 -39.34 -26.35
N THR A 196 9.69 -40.35 -25.52
CA THR A 196 8.72 -40.96 -24.60
C THR A 196 8.17 -39.92 -23.61
N LEU A 197 9.04 -39.08 -23.03
CA LEU A 197 8.62 -38.00 -22.12
C LEU A 197 7.75 -36.96 -22.84
N HIS A 198 8.07 -36.63 -24.10
CA HIS A 198 7.26 -35.73 -24.90
C HIS A 198 5.86 -36.31 -25.20
N GLU A 199 5.77 -37.58 -25.61
CA GLU A 199 4.49 -38.27 -25.85
C GLU A 199 3.64 -38.34 -24.58
N LEU A 200 4.24 -38.72 -23.45
CA LEU A 200 3.60 -38.75 -22.14
C LEU A 200 2.99 -37.38 -21.78
N LEU A 201 3.72 -36.29 -22.03
CA LEU A 201 3.24 -34.93 -21.80
C LEU A 201 2.10 -34.52 -22.74
N CYS A 202 2.14 -34.94 -24.01
CA CYS A 202 1.05 -34.72 -24.98
C CYS A 202 -0.22 -35.45 -24.57
N ASP A 203 -0.10 -36.71 -24.14
CA ASP A 203 -1.20 -37.54 -23.69
C ASP A 203 -1.83 -37.00 -22.40
N TRP A 204 -0.99 -36.64 -21.42
CA TRP A 204 -1.40 -36.02 -20.17
C TRP A 204 -2.18 -34.72 -20.40
N ALA A 205 -1.66 -33.84 -21.26
CA ALA A 205 -2.30 -32.58 -21.58
C ALA A 205 -3.53 -32.76 -22.50
N SER A 206 -3.65 -33.92 -23.17
CA SER A 206 -4.57 -34.12 -24.30
C SER A 206 -4.46 -33.01 -25.34
N PHE A 207 -3.23 -32.55 -25.59
CA PHE A 207 -2.92 -31.43 -26.47
C PHE A 207 -1.68 -31.75 -27.30
N ALA A 208 -1.83 -31.64 -28.62
CA ALA A 208 -0.74 -31.74 -29.59
C ALA A 208 -0.78 -30.51 -30.51
N THR A 209 0.39 -30.07 -30.95
CA THR A 209 0.54 -28.86 -31.78
C THR A 209 0.28 -29.19 -33.25
N HIS A 210 -0.22 -28.22 -34.02
CA HIS A 210 -0.39 -28.36 -35.47
C HIS A 210 0.82 -27.88 -36.27
N GLN A 211 1.80 -27.24 -35.62
CA GLN A 211 2.99 -26.66 -36.25
C GLN A 211 4.20 -27.58 -36.04
N GLU A 212 4.99 -27.82 -37.10
CA GLU A 212 6.30 -28.50 -36.98
C GLU A 212 7.26 -27.58 -36.18
N LYS A 213 7.33 -27.79 -34.87
CA LYS A 213 8.23 -27.10 -33.93
C LYS A 213 9.26 -28.10 -33.37
N PRO A 214 10.37 -27.62 -32.77
CA PRO A 214 11.27 -28.47 -32.01
C PRO A 214 10.52 -29.20 -30.89
N ILE A 215 10.86 -30.46 -30.62
CA ILE A 215 10.30 -31.22 -29.50
C ILE A 215 10.85 -30.71 -28.17
N ALA A 216 12.13 -30.31 -28.15
CA ALA A 216 12.77 -29.83 -26.93
C ALA A 216 13.80 -28.74 -27.20
N ALA A 217 14.06 -27.92 -26.19
CA ALA A 217 15.18 -26.99 -26.15
C ALA A 217 16.11 -27.37 -25.00
N VAL A 218 17.42 -27.41 -25.27
CA VAL A 218 18.43 -27.76 -24.27
C VAL A 218 19.32 -26.56 -24.00
N GLU A 219 19.25 -26.05 -22.78
CA GLU A 219 20.15 -25.02 -22.26
C GLU A 219 21.35 -25.68 -21.59
N ILE A 220 22.56 -25.31 -22.00
CA ILE A 220 23.84 -25.73 -21.42
C ILE A 220 24.38 -24.58 -20.57
N ARG A 221 24.68 -24.85 -19.31
CA ARG A 221 25.32 -23.89 -18.38
C ARG A 221 26.80 -24.22 -18.25
N TYR A 222 27.67 -23.21 -18.32
CA TYR A 222 29.12 -23.39 -18.16
C TYR A 222 29.80 -22.22 -17.44
N LYS A 223 30.87 -22.50 -16.69
CA LYS A 223 31.72 -21.54 -15.96
C LYS A 223 33.16 -21.60 -16.48
N ASP A 224 33.95 -20.54 -16.27
CA ASP A 224 35.37 -20.53 -16.62
C ASP A 224 36.15 -21.50 -15.73
N ARG A 225 37.09 -22.25 -16.33
CA ARG A 225 37.87 -23.28 -15.65
C ARG A 225 38.91 -22.60 -14.74
N ALA A 226 38.80 -22.76 -13.42
CA ALA A 226 39.76 -22.17 -12.49
C ALA A 226 41.17 -22.75 -12.71
N GLU A 227 42.15 -21.90 -13.06
CA GLU A 227 43.57 -22.29 -13.09
C GLU A 227 44.04 -22.64 -11.67
N ARG A 228 44.24 -23.94 -11.40
CA ARG A 228 45.01 -24.37 -10.22
C ARG A 228 46.50 -24.24 -10.55
N PRO A 229 47.30 -23.45 -9.79
CA PRO A 229 48.75 -23.51 -9.94
C PRO A 229 49.27 -24.85 -9.43
N GLU A 230 50.06 -25.54 -10.26
CA GLU A 230 50.78 -26.76 -9.89
C GLU A 230 51.72 -26.50 -8.71
N ILE A 231 51.43 -27.04 -7.53
CA ILE A 231 52.41 -27.16 -6.44
C ILE A 231 52.38 -28.60 -5.90
N LEU A 232 53.60 -29.14 -5.81
CA LEU A 232 54.01 -30.46 -5.36
C LEU A 232 53.25 -31.02 -4.13
N SER A 233 52.87 -32.28 -4.31
CA SER A 233 52.55 -33.35 -3.34
C SER A 233 52.88 -33.12 -1.86
N LEU A 234 51.82 -33.01 -1.04
CA LEU A 234 51.81 -33.33 0.40
C LEU A 234 50.46 -34.03 0.76
N PRO A 235 50.42 -34.90 1.80
CA PRO A 235 49.32 -35.84 2.04
C PRO A 235 48.07 -35.18 2.64
N PRO A 236 46.89 -35.84 2.56
CA PRO A 236 45.59 -35.19 2.66
C PRO A 236 45.29 -34.73 4.09
N ARG A 237 44.96 -33.44 4.24
CA ARG A 237 44.18 -32.93 5.38
C ARG A 237 42.74 -32.71 4.92
N PRO A 238 41.75 -32.93 5.80
CA PRO A 238 40.34 -32.83 5.44
C PRO A 238 39.98 -31.35 5.30
N GLU A 239 39.84 -30.88 4.06
CA GLU A 239 39.47 -29.50 3.75
C GLU A 239 37.94 -29.33 3.67
N SER A 240 37.52 -28.27 4.34
CA SER A 240 36.19 -27.68 4.39
C SER A 240 35.74 -27.19 3.01
N HIS A 241 34.58 -27.67 2.56
CA HIS A 241 33.88 -27.14 1.39
C HIS A 241 33.37 -25.72 1.64
N ALA A 242 33.90 -24.76 0.89
CA ALA A 242 33.23 -23.50 0.59
C ALA A 242 32.68 -23.59 -0.86
N PRO A 243 31.37 -23.39 -1.11
CA PRO A 243 30.83 -23.37 -2.46
C PRO A 243 30.86 -21.96 -3.05
N ASP A 244 31.47 -21.85 -4.23
CA ASP A 244 31.62 -20.61 -4.99
C ASP A 244 30.35 -20.17 -5.72
N ALA A 245 30.23 -18.86 -5.83
CA ALA A 245 29.11 -18.13 -6.36
C ALA A 245 28.99 -18.21 -7.89
N ASP A 246 28.01 -18.97 -8.40
CA ASP A 246 27.20 -18.62 -9.58
C ASP A 246 26.20 -19.75 -9.89
N ASP A 247 25.26 -20.00 -8.99
CA ASP A 247 24.15 -20.92 -9.25
C ASP A 247 22.85 -20.25 -8.77
N GLU A 248 22.09 -19.74 -9.74
CA GLU A 248 20.64 -19.78 -9.61
C GLU A 248 20.25 -21.22 -9.97
N ASP A 249 19.57 -21.86 -9.03
CA ASP A 249 19.10 -23.25 -9.00
C ASP A 249 20.08 -24.26 -8.38
N ASP A 250 20.24 -24.15 -7.06
CA ASP A 250 20.64 -25.28 -6.21
C ASP A 250 19.50 -25.47 -5.19
N GLU A 251 18.51 -26.27 -5.59
CA GLU A 251 17.40 -26.72 -4.74
C GLU A 251 17.69 -28.17 -4.33
N SER A 252 18.30 -28.36 -3.17
CA SER A 252 18.37 -29.68 -2.53
C SER A 252 17.92 -29.59 -1.08
N ALA A 253 16.65 -29.91 -0.84
CA ALA A 253 16.20 -30.45 0.43
C ALA A 253 14.84 -31.13 0.28
N SER A 254 14.79 -32.39 0.70
CA SER A 254 13.65 -33.29 0.73
C SER A 254 12.35 -32.64 1.23
N ALA A 255 11.43 -32.41 0.29
CA ALA A 255 9.99 -32.38 0.50
C ALA A 255 9.40 -33.44 -0.46
N GLU A 256 8.21 -33.97 -0.14
CA GLU A 256 7.49 -34.94 -0.97
C GLU A 256 7.54 -34.57 -2.46
N GLU A 257 7.63 -35.57 -3.36
CA GLU A 257 7.76 -35.45 -4.83
C GLU A 257 6.56 -34.70 -5.46
N GLU A 258 6.48 -33.38 -5.27
CA GLU A 258 5.42 -32.52 -5.79
C GLU A 258 5.92 -31.81 -7.06
N ILE A 259 5.17 -31.97 -8.16
CA ILE A 259 5.49 -31.36 -9.45
C ILE A 259 5.29 -29.83 -9.38
N GLY A 260 6.35 -29.08 -9.68
CA GLY A 260 6.35 -27.62 -9.71
C GLY A 260 5.48 -27.03 -10.83
N ILE A 261 4.98 -25.81 -10.64
CA ILE A 261 4.27 -25.04 -11.68
C ILE A 261 5.25 -24.06 -12.33
N LEU A 262 5.40 -24.16 -13.65
CA LEU A 262 6.39 -23.41 -14.43
C LEU A 262 5.95 -21.97 -14.73
N ASN A 263 4.66 -21.76 -15.00
CA ASN A 263 4.14 -20.60 -15.71
C ASN A 263 3.29 -19.64 -14.86
N SER A 264 2.95 -20.00 -13.61
CA SER A 264 2.18 -19.14 -12.71
C SER A 264 2.82 -19.09 -11.32
N PHE A 265 2.91 -17.87 -10.78
CA PHE A 265 3.38 -17.62 -9.42
C PHE A 265 2.24 -17.55 -8.39
N PHE A 266 0.98 -17.53 -8.83
CA PHE A 266 -0.16 -17.18 -7.95
C PHE A 266 -1.13 -18.35 -7.71
N ILE A 267 -1.16 -19.37 -8.58
CA ILE A 267 -2.08 -20.52 -8.48
C ILE A 267 -2.12 -21.10 -7.06
N GLU A 268 -0.97 -21.45 -6.47
CA GLU A 268 -0.95 -22.07 -5.14
C GLU A 268 -1.56 -21.19 -4.04
N ASP A 269 -1.36 -19.87 -4.11
CA ASP A 269 -1.93 -18.93 -3.15
C ASP A 269 -3.44 -18.75 -3.37
N ILE A 270 -3.91 -18.81 -4.61
CA ILE A 270 -5.33 -18.82 -4.94
C ILE A 270 -5.98 -20.11 -4.44
N GLU A 271 -5.33 -21.26 -4.60
CA GLU A 271 -5.79 -22.56 -4.11
C GLU A 271 -5.88 -22.58 -2.58
N ARG A 272 -4.85 -22.06 -1.89
CA ARG A 272 -4.89 -21.84 -0.43
C ARG A 272 -6.07 -20.96 -0.03
N ALA A 273 -6.31 -19.87 -0.75
CA ALA A 273 -7.45 -19.00 -0.50
C ALA A 273 -8.80 -19.71 -0.71
N ILE A 274 -8.96 -20.48 -1.79
CA ILE A 274 -10.15 -21.31 -2.06
C ILE A 274 -10.40 -22.25 -0.89
N MET A 275 -9.36 -22.91 -0.39
CA MET A 275 -9.48 -23.82 0.76
C MET A 275 -9.89 -23.08 2.04
N CYS A 276 -9.32 -21.91 2.32
CA CYS A 276 -9.77 -21.09 3.46
C CYS A 276 -11.26 -20.69 3.35
N VAL A 277 -11.73 -20.33 2.15
CA VAL A 277 -13.16 -20.00 1.92
C VAL A 277 -14.05 -21.22 2.11
N LYS A 278 -13.64 -22.41 1.62
CA LYS A 278 -14.38 -23.66 1.82
C LYS A 278 -14.52 -24.02 3.30
N HIS A 279 -13.45 -23.88 4.09
CA HIS A 279 -13.48 -24.17 5.54
C HIS A 279 -14.17 -23.09 6.38
N GLY A 280 -14.28 -21.86 5.87
CA GLY A 280 -14.91 -20.73 6.57
C GLY A 280 -13.93 -19.83 7.34
N ASP A 281 -12.64 -20.14 7.31
CA ASP A 281 -11.57 -19.40 8.00
C ASP A 281 -10.97 -18.32 7.09
N ILE A 282 -11.80 -17.36 6.66
CA ILE A 282 -11.41 -16.33 5.69
C ILE A 282 -10.77 -15.14 6.42
N PRO A 283 -9.50 -14.78 6.14
CA PRO A 283 -8.90 -13.58 6.70
C PRO A 283 -9.67 -12.32 6.29
N GLU A 284 -9.86 -11.40 7.25
CA GLU A 284 -10.63 -10.18 7.02
C GLU A 284 -10.12 -9.33 5.84
N PRO A 285 -8.80 -9.15 5.62
CA PRO A 285 -8.32 -8.37 4.47
C PRO A 285 -8.72 -8.99 3.13
N LEU A 286 -8.63 -10.31 3.00
CA LEU A 286 -9.06 -11.04 1.80
C LEU A 286 -10.58 -10.95 1.61
N ARG A 287 -11.36 -11.12 2.68
CA ARG A 287 -12.83 -11.01 2.63
C ARG A 287 -13.28 -9.63 2.15
N ARG A 288 -12.69 -8.56 2.70
CA ARG A 288 -12.97 -7.17 2.28
C ARG A 288 -12.54 -6.92 0.85
N TYR A 289 -11.36 -7.38 0.46
CA TYR A 289 -10.85 -7.21 -0.90
C TYR A 289 -11.78 -7.81 -1.97
N LEU A 290 -12.37 -8.95 -1.68
CA LEU A 290 -13.30 -9.65 -2.57
C LEU A 290 -14.75 -9.12 -2.45
N THR A 291 -15.02 -8.14 -1.57
CA THR A 291 -16.38 -7.69 -1.25
C THR A 291 -16.48 -6.16 -1.28
N PRO A 292 -17.06 -5.57 -2.34
CA PRO A 292 -17.22 -4.12 -2.37
C PRO A 292 -18.12 -3.65 -1.22
N LEU A 293 -17.77 -2.52 -0.63
CA LEU A 293 -18.56 -1.90 0.40
C LEU A 293 -19.83 -1.29 -0.20
N ALA A 294 -20.97 -1.56 0.42
CA ALA A 294 -22.26 -1.03 -0.02
C ALA A 294 -22.26 0.52 -0.10
N PRO A 295 -22.85 1.14 -1.14
CA PRO A 295 -22.77 2.59 -1.36
C PRO A 295 -23.20 3.43 -0.15
N GLU A 296 -24.23 3.02 0.59
CA GLU A 296 -24.74 3.71 1.78
C GLU A 296 -23.77 3.72 2.97
N LYS A 297 -22.74 2.85 2.96
CA LYS A 297 -21.68 2.83 3.97
C LYS A 297 -20.48 3.68 3.57
N ARG A 298 -20.40 4.10 2.30
CA ARG A 298 -19.33 4.96 1.78
C ARG A 298 -19.54 6.40 2.22
N ILE A 299 -18.44 7.10 2.49
CA ILE A 299 -18.43 8.51 2.90
C ILE A 299 -17.63 9.28 1.86
N ASP A 300 -18.31 10.07 1.04
CA ASP A 300 -17.66 10.99 0.10
C ASP A 300 -16.99 12.12 0.88
N LEU A 301 -15.66 12.21 0.77
CA LEU A 301 -14.84 13.16 1.51
C LEU A 301 -15.08 14.62 1.11
N TYR A 302 -15.70 14.89 -0.04
CA TYR A 302 -16.10 16.25 -0.43
C TYR A 302 -17.51 16.64 0.04
N SER A 303 -18.28 15.68 0.56
CA SER A 303 -19.58 15.96 1.18
C SER A 303 -19.43 16.65 2.54
N GLU A 304 -20.52 17.20 3.08
CA GLU A 304 -20.50 17.78 4.43
C GLU A 304 -20.13 16.75 5.51
N ASP A 305 -20.65 15.52 5.38
CA ASP A 305 -20.34 14.42 6.30
C ASP A 305 -18.91 13.94 6.15
N GLY A 306 -18.37 13.93 4.92
CA GLY A 306 -16.96 13.69 4.65
C GLY A 306 -16.04 14.69 5.30
N ARG A 307 -16.35 15.98 5.19
CA ARG A 307 -15.58 17.06 5.86
C ARG A 307 -15.63 16.95 7.38
N LYS A 308 -16.77 16.55 7.96
CA LYS A 308 -16.88 16.23 9.39
C LYS A 308 -16.01 15.01 9.75
N ALA A 309 -15.99 13.98 8.91
CA ALA A 309 -15.13 12.81 9.11
C ALA A 309 -13.65 13.19 9.08
N ILE A 310 -13.22 14.08 8.18
CA ILE A 310 -11.85 14.61 8.13
C ILE A 310 -11.47 15.29 9.45
N ILE A 311 -12.29 16.24 9.94
CA ILE A 311 -12.01 16.93 11.22
C ILE A 311 -11.91 15.93 12.38
N ARG A 312 -12.83 14.96 12.46
CA ARG A 312 -12.83 13.94 13.50
C ARG A 312 -11.62 13.01 13.42
N ALA A 313 -11.10 12.72 12.23
CA ALA A 313 -9.91 11.90 12.04
C ALA A 313 -8.63 12.69 12.34
N LEU A 314 -8.64 14.00 12.12
CA LEU A 314 -7.52 14.92 12.39
C LEU A 314 -7.50 15.48 13.81
N HIS A 315 -8.38 15.01 14.70
CA HIS A 315 -8.30 15.36 16.11
C HIS A 315 -6.92 14.99 16.68
N PRO A 316 -6.23 15.87 17.44
CA PRO A 316 -4.86 15.59 17.90
C PRO A 316 -4.73 14.30 18.71
N GLY A 317 -5.78 13.92 19.45
CA GLY A 317 -5.82 12.64 20.19
C GLY A 317 -5.75 11.39 19.30
N LYS A 318 -5.90 11.50 17.97
CA LYS A 318 -5.74 10.42 17.00
C LYS A 318 -4.42 10.50 16.21
N LEU A 319 -3.61 11.52 16.46
CA LEU A 319 -2.34 11.71 15.77
C LEU A 319 -1.41 10.52 16.04
N ASN A 320 -0.77 10.02 14.99
CA ASN A 320 0.26 9.00 15.13
C ASN A 320 1.40 9.50 16.06
N SER A 321 1.87 8.65 16.97
CA SER A 321 2.91 9.05 17.93
C SER A 321 4.27 9.10 17.25
N GLY A 322 4.61 8.03 16.51
CA GLY A 322 5.85 7.99 15.75
C GLY A 322 5.77 8.92 14.55
N ARG A 323 6.87 9.62 14.25
CA ARG A 323 7.08 10.36 13.01
C ARG A 323 8.42 9.93 12.46
N TRP A 324 8.53 9.79 11.14
CA TRP A 324 9.83 9.54 10.52
C TRP A 324 10.83 10.65 10.88
N LEU A 325 12.12 10.36 10.77
CA LEU A 325 13.20 11.33 11.08
C LEU A 325 13.34 12.40 10.00
N SER A 326 12.24 12.96 9.49
CA SER A 326 12.24 14.03 8.49
C SER A 326 12.47 15.40 9.14
N GLU A 327 12.92 16.39 8.35
CA GLU A 327 13.09 17.77 8.81
C GLU A 327 11.82 18.30 9.50
N SER A 328 11.95 19.01 10.63
CA SER A 328 10.81 19.41 11.48
C SER A 328 9.87 20.42 10.82
N HIS A 329 10.32 21.11 9.76
CA HIS A 329 9.52 22.04 8.98
C HIS A 329 8.74 21.38 7.84
N HIS A 330 9.01 20.12 7.53
CA HIS A 330 8.21 19.37 6.57
C HIS A 330 6.90 18.92 7.23
N ALA A 331 5.85 19.69 6.97
CA ALA A 331 4.48 19.36 7.33
C ALA A 331 3.92 18.22 6.45
N MET A 332 3.16 17.32 7.05
CA MET A 332 2.33 16.38 6.29
C MET A 332 1.09 17.10 5.79
N SER A 333 0.75 16.91 4.53
CA SER A 333 -0.50 17.46 3.96
C SER A 333 -1.73 16.90 4.67
N LEU A 334 -2.84 17.64 4.61
CA LEU A 334 -4.10 17.32 5.28
C LEU A 334 -4.57 15.88 4.98
N MET A 335 -4.60 15.50 3.70
CA MET A 335 -5.09 14.18 3.31
C MET A 335 -4.12 13.05 3.64
N GLN A 336 -2.82 13.31 3.75
CA GLN A 336 -1.86 12.33 4.28
C GLN A 336 -2.11 12.07 5.77
N GLN A 337 -2.31 13.14 6.56
CA GLN A 337 -2.66 13.02 7.98
C GLN A 337 -3.98 12.26 8.15
N PHE A 338 -4.99 12.56 7.32
CA PHE A 338 -6.28 11.88 7.33
C PHE A 338 -6.13 10.38 7.04
N ALA A 339 -5.37 10.03 5.99
CA ALA A 339 -5.15 8.65 5.60
C ALA A 339 -4.42 7.84 6.70
N ILE A 340 -3.39 8.41 7.32
CA ILE A 340 -2.64 7.76 8.41
C ILE A 340 -3.55 7.54 9.63
N ASN A 341 -4.22 8.59 10.11
CA ASN A 341 -5.04 8.50 11.32
C ASN A 341 -6.24 7.56 11.12
N SER A 342 -6.87 7.60 9.94
CA SER A 342 -7.98 6.71 9.60
C SER A 342 -7.51 5.27 9.47
N ALA A 343 -6.38 5.01 8.79
CA ALA A 343 -5.84 3.67 8.66
C ALA A 343 -5.41 3.08 10.00
N ILE A 344 -4.76 3.86 10.87
CA ILE A 344 -4.40 3.44 12.23
C ILE A 344 -5.64 3.08 13.05
N GLY A 345 -6.72 3.86 12.93
CA GLY A 345 -7.98 3.61 13.63
C GLY A 345 -8.71 2.36 13.11
N ASP A 346 -8.89 2.28 11.79
CA ASP A 346 -9.66 1.22 11.13
C ASP A 346 -8.91 -0.12 11.08
N LEU A 347 -7.58 -0.10 11.08
CA LEU A 347 -6.71 -1.30 11.08
C LEU A 347 -6.16 -1.63 12.48
N SER A 348 -6.87 -1.27 13.55
CA SER A 348 -6.41 -1.55 14.92
C SER A 348 -6.11 -3.04 15.16
N GLU A 349 -6.95 -3.93 14.64
CA GLU A 349 -6.78 -5.38 14.76
C GLU A 349 -6.55 -6.09 13.43
N THR A 350 -7.44 -5.90 12.45
CA THR A 350 -7.34 -6.51 11.12
C THR A 350 -8.16 -5.73 10.10
N GLY A 351 -7.79 -5.78 8.82
CA GLY A 351 -8.59 -5.18 7.75
C GLY A 351 -7.78 -4.78 6.53
N LEU A 352 -8.47 -4.09 5.61
CA LEU A 352 -7.94 -3.51 4.38
C LEU A 352 -8.30 -2.02 4.35
N PHE A 353 -7.31 -1.19 4.05
CA PHE A 353 -7.48 0.25 3.83
C PHE A 353 -6.78 0.65 2.52
N SER A 354 -7.37 1.55 1.75
CA SER A 354 -6.79 2.02 0.50
C SER A 354 -6.48 3.52 0.53
N VAL A 355 -5.42 3.90 -0.17
CA VAL A 355 -5.03 5.30 -0.36
C VAL A 355 -4.72 5.52 -1.84
N ASN A 356 -5.53 6.35 -2.49
CA ASN A 356 -5.28 6.83 -3.82
C ASN A 356 -4.18 7.91 -3.77
N GLY A 357 -3.02 7.61 -4.35
CA GLY A 357 -1.84 8.47 -4.33
C GLY A 357 -1.37 8.83 -5.74
N PRO A 358 -1.87 9.93 -6.32
CA PRO A 358 -1.36 10.47 -7.58
C PRO A 358 0.16 10.72 -7.56
N PRO A 359 0.82 10.85 -8.72
CA PRO A 359 2.26 11.13 -8.80
C PRO A 359 2.61 12.36 -7.96
N GLY A 360 3.77 12.35 -7.30
CA GLY A 360 4.25 13.52 -6.54
C GLY A 360 3.46 13.89 -5.28
N THR A 361 2.48 13.10 -4.86
CA THR A 361 1.66 13.36 -3.64
C THR A 361 2.25 12.86 -2.33
N GLY A 362 3.45 12.25 -2.38
CA GLY A 362 4.19 11.83 -1.19
C GLY A 362 3.77 10.48 -0.60
N LYS A 363 3.46 9.48 -1.44
CA LYS A 363 3.16 8.09 -1.02
C LYS A 363 4.23 7.50 -0.09
N THR A 364 5.51 7.64 -0.44
CA THR A 364 6.64 7.16 0.38
C THR A 364 6.71 7.89 1.73
N THR A 365 6.35 9.18 1.77
CA THR A 365 6.29 9.95 3.03
C THR A 365 5.21 9.41 3.95
N LEU A 366 4.05 9.03 3.41
CA LEU A 366 2.97 8.40 4.17
C LEU A 366 3.42 7.04 4.74
N LEU A 367 4.05 6.19 3.92
CA LEU A 367 4.58 4.90 4.36
C LEU A 367 5.62 5.03 5.48
N ARG A 368 6.54 5.98 5.36
CA ARG A 368 7.58 6.26 6.38
C ARG A 368 6.96 6.55 7.75
N ASP A 369 5.90 7.34 7.82
CA ASP A 369 5.24 7.65 9.08
C ASP A 369 4.44 6.47 9.64
N MET A 370 3.85 5.63 8.79
CA MET A 370 3.24 4.36 9.21
C MET A 370 4.30 3.41 9.82
N PHE A 371 5.47 3.29 9.19
CA PHE A 371 6.57 2.47 9.70
C PHE A 371 7.08 3.00 11.05
N ALA A 372 7.27 4.32 11.15
CA ALA A 372 7.71 4.98 12.37
C ALA A 372 6.76 4.70 13.54
N ASP A 373 5.45 4.85 13.33
CA ASP A 373 4.45 4.60 14.37
C ASP A 373 4.43 3.14 14.81
N ASN A 374 4.52 2.19 13.87
CA ASN A 374 4.56 0.77 14.18
C ASN A 374 5.82 0.36 14.99
N ILE A 375 6.98 0.93 14.67
CA ILE A 375 8.23 0.74 15.44
C ILE A 375 8.11 1.31 16.86
N VAL A 376 7.51 2.50 17.02
CA VAL A 376 7.26 3.11 18.34
C VAL A 376 6.30 2.25 19.17
N ARG A 377 5.24 1.69 18.57
CA ARG A 377 4.33 0.77 19.28
C ARG A 377 5.04 -0.48 19.78
N ARG A 378 5.91 -1.08 18.97
CA ARG A 378 6.73 -2.23 19.39
C ARG A 378 7.70 -1.84 20.53
N ALA A 379 8.31 -0.66 20.43
CA ALA A 379 9.18 -0.13 21.48
C ALA A 379 8.43 0.09 22.81
N ARG A 380 7.14 0.48 22.79
CA ARG A 380 6.33 0.53 24.02
C ARG A 380 6.26 -0.82 24.72
N VAL A 381 6.04 -1.90 23.96
CA VAL A 381 6.03 -3.26 24.51
C VAL A 381 7.41 -3.62 25.07
N LEU A 382 8.49 -3.43 24.32
CA LEU A 382 9.85 -3.67 24.80
C LEU A 382 10.15 -2.90 26.07
N SER A 383 9.81 -1.61 26.11
CA SER A 383 10.04 -0.76 27.26
C SER A 383 9.24 -1.16 28.49
N SER A 384 8.22 -2.02 28.39
CA SER A 384 7.46 -2.50 29.54
C SER A 384 8.14 -3.67 30.26
N LEU A 385 9.12 -4.31 29.62
CA LEU A 385 9.86 -5.44 30.16
C LEU A 385 10.78 -5.02 31.31
N LYS A 386 11.03 -5.92 32.27
CA LYS A 386 11.94 -5.65 33.38
C LYS A 386 13.39 -5.85 32.94
N VAL A 387 13.66 -6.92 32.19
CA VAL A 387 14.96 -7.23 31.59
C VAL A 387 14.80 -7.62 30.12
N ALA A 388 15.86 -7.49 29.32
CA ALA A 388 15.77 -7.73 27.87
C ALA A 388 15.33 -9.18 27.53
N ARG A 389 15.69 -10.15 28.38
CA ARG A 389 15.35 -11.56 28.22
C ARG A 389 13.86 -11.87 28.40
N ASP A 390 13.10 -11.00 29.08
CA ASP A 390 11.64 -11.16 29.24
C ASP A 390 10.89 -11.02 27.92
N ALA A 391 11.58 -10.65 26.83
CA ALA A 391 11.04 -10.65 25.48
C ALA A 391 10.73 -12.07 24.94
N PHE A 392 11.21 -13.13 25.61
CA PHE A 392 11.02 -14.52 25.19
C PHE A 392 10.00 -15.25 26.07
N ASP A 393 9.22 -16.14 25.46
CA ASP A 393 8.12 -16.85 26.12
C ASP A 393 8.55 -18.02 27.02
N GLY A 394 9.84 -18.36 27.03
CA GLY A 394 10.38 -19.44 27.85
C GLY A 394 11.76 -19.91 27.42
N SER A 395 12.00 -21.20 27.59
CA SER A 395 13.25 -21.85 27.22
C SER A 395 13.41 -21.95 25.70
N PRO A 396 14.64 -21.82 25.15
CA PRO A 396 14.89 -21.98 23.73
C PRO A 396 14.43 -23.35 23.20
N ARG A 397 13.78 -23.35 22.04
CA ARG A 397 13.30 -24.55 21.34
C ARG A 397 14.37 -25.04 20.37
N ARG A 398 14.64 -26.35 20.36
CA ARG A 398 15.59 -26.94 19.39
C ARG A 398 14.86 -27.22 18.08
N VAL A 399 15.27 -26.53 17.03
CA VAL A 399 14.71 -26.69 15.68
C VAL A 399 15.67 -27.49 14.82
N THR A 400 15.13 -28.52 14.15
CA THR A 400 15.85 -29.33 13.17
C THR A 400 15.45 -28.84 11.77
N PHE A 401 16.45 -28.67 10.92
CA PHE A 401 16.31 -28.24 9.54
C PHE A 401 16.38 -29.45 8.60
N THR A 402 15.96 -29.26 7.34
CA THR A 402 15.91 -30.33 6.34
C THR A 402 17.29 -30.93 6.05
N ASP A 403 18.37 -30.16 6.16
CA ASP A 403 19.76 -30.65 6.08
C ASP A 403 20.25 -31.40 7.33
N ARG A 404 19.33 -31.75 8.26
CA ARG A 404 19.59 -32.39 9.57
C ARG A 404 20.39 -31.54 10.55
N SER A 405 20.74 -30.31 10.18
CA SER A 405 21.40 -29.38 11.09
C SER A 405 20.39 -28.85 12.11
N THR A 406 20.87 -28.38 13.26
CA THR A 406 20.00 -27.83 14.32
C THR A 406 20.32 -26.38 14.64
N ALA A 407 19.32 -25.65 15.15
CA ALA A 407 19.50 -24.34 15.78
C ALA A 407 18.61 -24.24 17.02
N SER A 408 18.97 -23.37 17.94
CA SER A 408 18.19 -23.09 19.15
C SER A 408 17.47 -21.76 18.99
N ILE A 409 16.14 -21.74 19.05
CA ILE A 409 15.31 -20.55 18.80
C ILE A 409 14.61 -20.15 20.08
N SER A 410 14.83 -18.92 20.54
CA SER A 410 14.00 -18.29 21.56
C SER A 410 12.79 -17.62 20.92
N ALA A 411 11.60 -18.15 21.18
CA ALA A 411 10.34 -17.59 20.67
C ALA A 411 10.00 -16.29 21.42
N LEU A 412 9.50 -15.29 20.68
CA LEU A 412 9.09 -14.01 21.26
C LEU A 412 7.77 -14.15 22.02
N ILE A 413 7.56 -13.32 23.04
CA ILE A 413 6.25 -13.20 23.69
C ILE A 413 5.20 -12.72 22.67
N PRO A 414 3.91 -13.13 22.80
CA PRO A 414 2.85 -12.72 21.87
C PRO A 414 2.70 -11.20 21.71
N GLY A 415 3.04 -10.43 22.75
CA GLY A 415 3.00 -8.97 22.72
C GLY A 415 4.03 -8.33 21.77
N LEU A 416 5.05 -9.05 21.31
CA LEU A 416 6.05 -8.57 20.35
C LEU A 416 5.81 -9.08 18.91
N ALA A 417 4.79 -9.92 18.72
CA ALA A 417 4.34 -10.36 17.39
C ALA A 417 3.28 -9.40 16.82
N GLY A 418 3.09 -9.41 15.49
CA GLY A 418 2.11 -8.56 14.81
C GLY A 418 2.63 -7.17 14.44
N PHE A 419 3.93 -6.95 14.56
CA PHE A 419 4.65 -5.75 14.14
C PHE A 419 5.48 -5.96 12.86
N GLU A 420 5.44 -7.16 12.27
CA GLU A 420 6.14 -7.50 11.03
C GLU A 420 5.61 -6.58 9.91
N MET A 421 6.51 -6.00 9.09
CA MET A 421 6.12 -5.12 7.99
C MET A 421 6.69 -5.63 6.68
N VAL A 422 5.80 -5.98 5.75
CA VAL A 422 6.17 -6.40 4.40
C VAL A 422 5.66 -5.38 3.39
N VAL A 423 6.52 -4.94 2.47
CA VAL A 423 6.15 -4.11 1.33
C VAL A 423 6.14 -4.96 0.06
N ALA A 424 4.97 -5.14 -0.54
CA ALA A 424 4.76 -5.91 -1.76
C ALA A 424 4.48 -5.00 -2.95
N SER A 425 5.01 -5.34 -4.13
CA SER A 425 4.70 -4.64 -5.39
C SER A 425 4.82 -5.56 -6.60
N SER A 426 4.22 -5.19 -7.73
CA SER A 426 4.44 -5.86 -9.02
C SER A 426 5.72 -5.37 -9.71
N ASN A 427 6.32 -4.26 -9.26
CA ASN A 427 7.48 -3.65 -9.89
C ASN A 427 8.76 -3.87 -9.07
N ASN A 428 9.75 -4.56 -9.65
CA ASN A 428 11.08 -4.75 -9.05
C ASN A 428 11.74 -3.42 -8.65
N ALA A 429 11.57 -2.36 -9.45
CA ALA A 429 12.14 -1.06 -9.14
C ALA A 429 11.51 -0.45 -7.87
N ALA A 430 10.20 -0.62 -7.66
CA ALA A 430 9.54 -0.16 -6.44
C ALA A 430 10.06 -0.88 -5.19
N VAL A 431 10.25 -2.21 -5.29
CA VAL A 431 10.85 -3.03 -4.23
C VAL A 431 12.28 -2.57 -3.91
N GLU A 432 13.10 -2.33 -4.93
CA GLU A 432 14.47 -1.83 -4.74
C GLU A 432 14.50 -0.42 -4.16
N ASN A 433 13.61 0.47 -4.58
CA ASN A 433 13.53 1.84 -4.07
C ASN A 433 13.24 1.84 -2.56
N VAL A 434 12.31 1.01 -2.08
CA VAL A 434 12.05 0.87 -0.64
C VAL A 434 13.29 0.40 0.12
N SER A 435 13.96 -0.64 -0.38
CA SER A 435 15.12 -1.23 0.30
C SER A 435 16.41 -0.43 0.22
N ARG A 436 16.60 0.36 -0.86
CA ARG A 436 17.81 1.17 -1.06
C ARG A 436 17.63 2.61 -0.62
N ASP A 437 16.45 3.20 -0.69
CA ASP A 437 16.25 4.61 -0.34
C ASP A 437 15.97 4.83 1.13
N LEU A 438 15.24 3.94 1.82
CA LEU A 438 14.98 4.10 3.25
C LEU A 438 16.26 4.12 4.09
N PRO A 439 17.28 3.27 3.83
CA PRO A 439 18.55 3.32 4.56
C PRO A 439 19.46 4.50 4.23
N LYS A 440 19.28 5.24 3.12
CA LYS A 440 20.19 6.34 2.71
C LYS A 440 20.17 7.49 3.71
N ARG A 441 21.32 8.13 3.95
CA ARG A 441 21.42 9.28 4.85
C ARG A 441 20.50 10.45 4.46
N SER A 442 20.20 10.61 3.17
CA SER A 442 19.27 11.61 2.64
C SER A 442 17.80 11.36 2.97
N SER A 443 17.44 10.17 3.47
CA SER A 443 16.06 9.84 3.86
C SER A 443 15.68 10.35 5.25
N ILE A 444 16.66 10.86 6.01
CA ILE A 444 16.50 11.40 7.36
C ILE A 444 17.09 12.82 7.44
N ALA A 445 16.68 13.58 8.45
CA ALA A 445 17.05 14.97 8.67
C ALA A 445 18.55 15.09 8.87
N ARG A 446 19.13 16.19 8.37
CA ARG A 446 20.57 16.45 8.49
C ARG A 446 21.03 16.55 9.95
N THR A 447 20.13 17.00 10.81
CA THR A 447 20.35 17.17 12.26
C THR A 447 20.32 15.85 13.04
N SER A 448 19.73 14.77 12.51
CA SER A 448 19.67 13.48 13.20
C SER A 448 21.04 12.79 13.19
N SER A 449 21.47 12.27 14.34
CA SER A 449 22.73 11.53 14.50
C SER A 449 22.54 10.01 14.67
N LEU A 450 21.33 9.49 14.46
CA LEU A 450 21.00 8.08 14.70
C LEU A 450 21.82 7.12 13.83
N GLN A 451 22.27 6.01 14.43
CA GLN A 451 23.10 4.98 13.79
C GLN A 451 22.60 3.55 14.06
N TYR A 452 21.34 3.25 13.73
CA TYR A 452 20.74 1.94 13.99
C TYR A 452 21.40 0.79 13.22
N LEU A 453 22.23 -0.05 13.86
CA LEU A 453 22.98 -1.12 13.17
C LEU A 453 23.78 -0.61 11.94
N GLN A 454 24.25 0.62 12.01
CA GLN A 454 24.82 1.36 10.87
C GLN A 454 25.99 0.61 10.23
N THR A 455 26.89 0.02 11.03
CA THR A 455 28.08 -0.70 10.53
C THR A 455 27.72 -1.98 9.77
N VAL A 456 26.63 -2.65 10.18
CA VAL A 456 26.09 -3.84 9.50
C VAL A 456 25.40 -3.43 8.20
N ALA A 457 24.59 -2.37 8.22
CA ALA A 457 23.98 -1.81 7.02
C ALA A 457 25.03 -1.37 5.99
N HIS A 458 26.11 -0.71 6.46
CA HIS A 458 27.22 -0.27 5.63
C HIS A 458 27.85 -1.45 4.89
N LYS A 459 28.06 -2.56 5.59
CA LYS A 459 28.63 -3.78 5.00
C LYS A 459 27.74 -4.36 3.90
N ILE A 460 26.45 -4.49 4.16
CA ILE A 460 25.48 -5.01 3.19
C ILE A 460 25.46 -4.17 1.91
N ALA A 461 25.58 -2.84 2.05
CA ALA A 461 25.59 -1.90 0.94
C ALA A 461 26.92 -1.85 0.18
N CYS A 462 28.06 -1.99 0.86
CA CYS A 462 29.38 -1.80 0.24
C CYS A 462 29.98 -3.08 -0.38
N GLN A 463 29.60 -4.26 0.13
CA GLN A 463 30.17 -5.54 -0.28
C GLN A 463 29.45 -6.08 -1.52
N LYS A 464 30.22 -6.53 -2.52
CA LYS A 464 29.73 -7.16 -3.75
C LYS A 464 29.68 -8.69 -3.59
N ASP A 465 29.04 -9.36 -4.54
CA ASP A 465 28.89 -10.82 -4.55
C ASP A 465 30.24 -11.56 -4.62
N ASN A 466 31.24 -10.98 -5.28
CA ASN A 466 32.60 -11.51 -5.37
C ASN A 466 33.47 -11.21 -4.14
N GLY A 467 32.88 -10.79 -3.03
CA GLY A 467 33.59 -10.44 -1.79
C GLY A 467 34.32 -9.08 -1.82
N ALA A 468 34.51 -8.47 -3.00
CA ALA A 468 35.12 -7.15 -3.11
C ALA A 468 34.21 -6.09 -2.48
N ALA A 469 34.81 -5.05 -1.90
CA ALA A 469 34.07 -3.99 -1.23
C ALA A 469 34.38 -2.62 -1.85
N VAL A 470 33.34 -1.81 -2.04
CA VAL A 470 33.42 -0.48 -2.64
C VAL A 470 33.28 0.58 -1.56
N LYS A 471 34.15 1.60 -1.59
CA LYS A 471 33.99 2.75 -0.69
C LYS A 471 32.79 3.59 -1.15
N LEU A 472 31.76 3.66 -0.32
CA LEU A 472 30.59 4.51 -0.55
C LEU A 472 30.92 5.97 -0.22
N SER A 473 30.25 6.90 -0.89
CA SER A 473 30.27 8.31 -0.50
C SER A 473 29.55 8.50 0.84
N ASP A 474 29.82 9.60 1.56
CA ASP A 474 29.15 9.87 2.84
C ASP A 474 27.62 9.99 2.70
N GLY A 475 27.12 10.41 1.53
CA GLY A 475 25.69 10.50 1.23
C GLY A 475 25.04 9.14 0.94
N ASP A 476 25.78 8.21 0.34
CA ASP A 476 25.32 6.85 0.01
C ASP A 476 25.48 5.87 1.17
N ARG A 477 26.25 6.24 2.19
CA ARG A 477 26.42 5.45 3.40
C ARG A 477 25.08 5.33 4.13
N PRO A 478 24.60 4.11 4.43
CA PRO A 478 23.32 3.93 5.08
C PRO A 478 23.38 4.40 6.54
N TRP A 479 22.32 5.04 7.05
CA TRP A 479 22.21 5.44 8.45
C TRP A 479 21.81 4.26 9.37
N GLY A 480 21.15 3.24 8.81
CA GLY A 480 20.81 2.04 9.57
C GLY A 480 20.18 0.90 8.78
N LEU A 481 20.11 -0.28 9.40
CA LEU A 481 19.56 -1.51 8.79
C LEU A 481 18.03 -1.56 8.92
N ILE A 482 17.34 -0.62 8.26
CA ILE A 482 15.88 -0.46 8.44
C ILE A 482 15.03 -1.31 7.47
N ALA A 483 15.57 -1.62 6.29
CA ALA A 483 14.86 -2.34 5.24
C ALA A 483 15.79 -3.28 4.43
N CYS A 484 15.25 -4.37 3.91
CA CYS A 484 15.95 -5.25 2.97
C CYS A 484 15.04 -5.85 1.89
N ALA A 485 15.61 -6.25 0.74
CA ALA A 485 14.92 -6.92 -0.35
C ALA A 485 15.28 -8.42 -0.35
N LEU A 486 14.28 -9.31 -0.25
CA LEU A 486 14.49 -10.76 -0.08
C LEU A 486 13.75 -11.64 -1.11
N GLY A 487 13.11 -11.04 -2.12
CA GLY A 487 12.26 -11.76 -3.08
C GLY A 487 12.95 -12.88 -3.86
N ASN A 488 14.11 -12.61 -4.47
CA ASN A 488 14.86 -13.61 -5.21
C ASN A 488 15.94 -14.30 -4.34
N SER A 489 16.31 -15.52 -4.74
CA SER A 489 17.30 -16.37 -4.04
C SER A 489 18.66 -15.68 -3.95
N ARG A 490 19.09 -15.03 -5.04
CA ARG A 490 20.33 -14.24 -5.08
C ARG A 490 20.39 -13.18 -3.98
N ASN A 491 19.32 -12.39 -3.81
CA ASN A 491 19.26 -11.35 -2.78
C ASN A 491 19.27 -11.94 -1.37
N ARG A 492 18.56 -13.05 -1.14
CA ARG A 492 18.59 -13.74 0.16
C ARG A 492 19.98 -14.24 0.51
N ARG A 493 20.66 -14.88 -0.46
CA ARG A 493 22.04 -15.36 -0.29
C ARG A 493 22.99 -14.20 -0.01
N ALA A 494 22.96 -13.16 -0.84
CA ALA A 494 23.79 -11.97 -0.67
C ALA A 494 23.55 -11.28 0.68
N PHE A 495 22.29 -11.15 1.11
CA PHE A 495 21.96 -10.58 2.41
C PHE A 495 22.54 -11.42 3.55
N LYS A 496 22.26 -12.74 3.58
CA LYS A 496 22.75 -13.66 4.62
C LYS A 496 24.28 -13.62 4.73
N GLU A 497 24.98 -13.78 3.61
CA GLU A 497 26.44 -13.82 3.61
C GLU A 497 27.02 -12.52 4.15
N ARG A 498 26.57 -11.36 3.64
CA ARG A 498 27.07 -10.05 4.07
C ARG A 498 26.65 -9.70 5.50
N PHE A 499 25.48 -10.16 5.95
CA PHE A 499 24.95 -9.93 7.29
C PHE A 499 25.71 -10.71 8.36
N ALA A 500 25.99 -12.00 8.12
CA ALA A 500 26.43 -12.92 9.17
C ALA A 500 27.80 -13.60 8.95
N PHE A 501 28.31 -13.79 7.73
CA PHE A 501 29.44 -14.72 7.52
C PHE A 501 30.62 -14.14 6.73
N MET A 502 30.36 -13.40 5.66
CA MET A 502 31.37 -12.98 4.70
C MET A 502 32.20 -11.82 5.24
N GLU A 503 33.35 -12.09 5.84
CA GLU A 503 34.27 -11.04 6.31
C GLU A 503 34.85 -10.21 5.15
N ILE A 504 35.23 -8.96 5.42
CA ILE A 504 35.93 -8.16 4.41
C ILE A 504 37.43 -8.40 4.62
N PRO A 505 38.18 -8.90 3.60
CA PRO A 505 39.61 -9.12 3.69
C PRO A 505 40.35 -7.83 4.07
N GLU A 506 41.38 -7.92 4.92
CA GLU A 506 42.14 -6.75 5.36
C GLU A 506 42.97 -6.08 4.24
N ARG A 507 43.15 -6.74 3.09
CA ARG A 507 43.84 -6.23 1.91
C ARG A 507 43.13 -6.66 0.61
N PRO A 508 42.96 -5.77 -0.40
CA PRO A 508 43.35 -4.37 -0.43
C PRO A 508 42.47 -3.52 0.50
N ASN A 509 43.09 -2.61 1.25
CA ASN A 509 42.45 -1.85 2.33
C ASN A 509 41.84 -0.55 1.75
N PRO A 510 40.51 -0.41 1.63
CA PRO A 510 39.87 0.82 1.12
C PRO A 510 39.95 2.02 2.10
N GLY A 511 40.74 1.89 3.17
CA GLY A 511 41.07 2.99 4.08
C GLY A 511 40.02 3.26 5.16
N TRP A 512 39.31 2.23 5.64
CA TRP A 512 38.36 2.38 6.76
C TRP A 512 39.07 2.25 8.10
N SER A 513 38.97 3.29 8.94
CA SER A 513 39.49 3.30 10.31
C SER A 513 38.42 3.75 11.31
N GLY A 514 38.43 3.17 12.52
CA GLY A 514 37.55 3.57 13.63
C GLY A 514 36.12 3.02 13.57
N ALA A 515 35.19 3.71 14.23
CA ALA A 515 33.78 3.31 14.43
C ALA A 515 32.93 3.20 13.13
N ALA A 516 33.52 3.52 11.97
CA ALA A 516 32.87 3.46 10.67
C ALA A 516 33.13 2.18 9.87
N LYS A 517 33.94 1.26 10.42
CA LYS A 517 34.33 0.01 9.75
C LYS A 517 33.07 -0.85 9.49
N PRO A 518 32.84 -1.31 8.25
CA PRO A 518 31.75 -2.25 7.98
C PRO A 518 31.94 -3.57 8.74
N GLN A 519 30.88 -4.09 9.36
CA GLN A 519 30.94 -5.22 10.29
C GLN A 519 29.84 -6.26 10.02
N THR A 520 30.09 -7.53 10.32
CA THR A 520 29.02 -8.53 10.44
C THR A 520 28.21 -8.28 11.72
N ILE A 521 27.02 -8.87 11.82
CA ILE A 521 26.20 -8.78 13.04
C ILE A 521 26.94 -9.30 14.29
N TRP A 522 27.81 -10.31 14.12
CA TRP A 522 28.61 -10.88 15.21
C TRP A 522 29.71 -9.93 15.68
N GLN A 523 30.42 -9.28 14.73
CA GLN A 523 31.44 -8.28 15.04
C GLN A 523 30.83 -7.02 15.65
N TRP A 524 29.68 -6.57 15.15
CA TRP A 524 28.92 -5.46 15.73
C TRP A 524 28.54 -5.76 17.18
N ARG A 525 28.01 -6.96 17.45
CA ARG A 525 27.64 -7.38 18.81
C ARG A 525 28.81 -7.29 19.80
N GLU A 526 30.01 -7.67 19.40
CA GLU A 526 31.21 -7.66 20.25
C GLU A 526 31.79 -6.27 20.45
N SER A 527 31.52 -5.35 19.51
CA SER A 527 32.01 -3.96 19.53
C SER A 527 30.94 -2.93 19.90
N TYR A 528 29.75 -3.38 20.31
CA TYR A 528 28.66 -2.49 20.69
C TYR A 528 29.02 -1.63 21.92
N GLN A 529 28.97 -0.31 21.75
CA GLN A 529 29.27 0.71 22.77
C GLN A 529 28.05 1.60 23.11
N GLY A 530 26.84 1.22 22.66
CA GLY A 530 25.62 1.98 22.94
C GLY A 530 25.09 1.76 24.37
N PRO A 531 23.93 2.37 24.71
CA PRO A 531 23.31 2.24 26.04
C PRO A 531 22.88 0.80 26.33
N SER A 532 22.75 0.49 27.62
CA SER A 532 22.11 -0.75 28.09
C SER A 532 20.60 -0.77 27.81
N PHE A 533 19.97 -1.95 27.84
CA PHE A 533 18.52 -2.06 27.66
C PHE A 533 17.73 -1.23 28.67
N ALA A 534 18.18 -1.19 29.94
CA ALA A 534 17.53 -0.43 31.00
C ALA A 534 17.61 1.10 30.78
N GLU A 535 18.78 1.61 30.39
CA GLU A 535 18.99 3.03 30.06
C GLU A 535 18.16 3.43 28.84
N ALA A 536 18.21 2.63 27.76
CA ALA A 536 17.44 2.89 26.55
C ALA A 536 15.92 2.82 26.82
N SER A 537 15.47 1.88 27.67
CA SER A 537 14.06 1.79 28.08
C SER A 537 13.62 3.01 28.87
N SER A 538 14.45 3.51 29.78
CA SER A 538 14.16 4.73 30.54
C SER A 538 14.09 5.96 29.63
N ALA A 539 15.06 6.11 28.71
CA ALA A 539 15.08 7.19 27.73
C ALA A 539 13.85 7.16 26.81
N PHE A 540 13.46 5.96 26.34
CA PHE A 540 12.25 5.79 25.54
C PHE A 540 10.98 6.18 26.31
N ARG A 541 10.80 5.70 27.54
CA ARG A 541 9.62 6.04 28.36
C ARG A 541 9.51 7.55 28.58
N ALA A 542 10.64 8.22 28.85
CA ALA A 542 10.67 9.68 29.01
C ALA A 542 10.32 10.42 27.72
N ALA A 543 10.82 9.95 26.56
CA ALA A 543 10.46 10.52 25.26
C ALA A 543 8.97 10.30 24.93
N ASP A 544 8.44 9.10 25.24
CA ASP A 544 7.04 8.74 24.99
C ASP A 544 6.08 9.53 25.87
N GLU A 545 6.42 9.75 27.15
CA GLU A 545 5.66 10.60 28.06
C GLU A 545 5.60 12.05 27.56
N ARG A 546 6.74 12.64 27.14
CA ARG A 546 6.77 14.01 26.58
C ARG A 546 5.88 14.15 25.35
N VAL A 547 5.89 13.16 24.44
CA VAL A 547 5.02 13.17 23.26
C VAL A 547 3.55 13.02 23.65
N ARG A 548 3.22 12.07 24.55
CA ARG A 548 1.85 11.87 25.03
C ARG A 548 1.30 13.10 25.74
N ASP A 549 2.09 13.74 26.58
CA ASP A 549 1.71 14.97 27.29
C ASP A 549 1.44 16.10 26.29
N LYS A 550 2.35 16.33 25.33
CA LYS A 550 2.17 17.38 24.34
C LYS A 550 0.94 17.11 23.47
N ILE A 551 0.76 15.89 22.97
CA ILE A 551 -0.44 15.49 22.21
C ILE A 551 -1.71 15.66 23.06
N GLY A 552 -1.66 15.30 24.35
CA GLY A 552 -2.76 15.48 25.29
C GLY A 552 -3.17 16.93 25.47
N GLN A 553 -2.20 17.85 25.54
CA GLN A 553 -2.48 19.29 25.60
C GLN A 553 -3.09 19.81 24.28
N TYR A 554 -2.62 19.36 23.11
CA TYR A 554 -3.26 19.68 21.82
C TYR A 554 -4.68 19.13 21.72
N ALA A 555 -4.91 17.89 22.16
CA ALA A 555 -6.23 17.28 22.18
C ALA A 555 -7.18 18.06 23.08
N ARG A 556 -6.70 18.47 24.27
CA ARG A 556 -7.46 19.30 25.19
C ARG A 556 -7.81 20.66 24.58
N TYR A 557 -6.87 21.31 23.89
CA TYR A 557 -7.14 22.56 23.18
C TYR A 557 -8.18 22.38 22.07
N ALA A 558 -8.12 21.28 21.31
CA ALA A 558 -9.10 20.96 20.28
C ALA A 558 -10.52 20.71 20.85
N ASP A 559 -10.63 19.93 21.93
CA ASP A 559 -11.90 19.71 22.63
C ASP A 559 -12.50 21.03 23.15
N LEU A 560 -11.66 21.90 23.75
CA LEU A 560 -12.10 23.22 24.19
C LEU A 560 -12.53 24.10 23.01
N HIS A 561 -11.79 24.08 21.91
CA HIS A 561 -12.17 24.81 20.70
C HIS A 561 -13.57 24.41 20.21
N ASP A 562 -13.85 23.11 20.12
CA ASP A 562 -15.14 22.60 19.68
C ASP A 562 -16.28 22.94 20.67
N ASP A 563 -16.00 22.90 21.97
CA ASP A 563 -16.97 23.22 23.02
C ASP A 563 -17.30 24.72 23.12
N ILE A 564 -16.29 25.60 22.98
CA ILE A 564 -16.41 26.99 23.42
C ILE A 564 -15.94 28.06 22.41
N ALA A 565 -15.20 27.73 21.35
CA ALA A 565 -14.66 28.77 20.47
C ALA A 565 -15.73 29.42 19.58
N ARG A 566 -16.79 28.67 19.22
CA ARG A 566 -17.88 29.14 18.34
C ARG A 566 -19.21 29.41 19.05
N VAL A 567 -19.22 29.33 20.37
CA VAL A 567 -20.43 29.46 21.20
C VAL A 567 -20.28 30.70 22.07
N SER A 568 -21.32 31.52 22.20
CA SER A 568 -21.32 32.60 23.19
C SER A 568 -21.57 32.05 24.59
N GLN A 569 -21.17 32.78 25.63
CA GLN A 569 -21.47 32.39 27.02
C GLN A 569 -22.98 32.18 27.23
N ASP A 570 -23.81 33.05 26.64
CA ASP A 570 -25.27 32.93 26.68
C ASP A 570 -25.78 31.67 25.98
N ALA A 571 -25.24 31.34 24.82
CA ALA A 571 -25.61 30.12 24.10
C ALA A 571 -25.20 28.85 24.87
N PHE A 572 -24.05 28.86 25.55
CA PHE A 572 -23.61 27.76 26.41
C PHE A 572 -24.45 27.61 27.68
N CYS A 573 -25.00 28.73 28.17
CA CYS A 573 -25.84 28.79 29.38
C CYS A 573 -27.35 28.77 29.08
N ARG A 574 -27.76 28.58 27.81
CA ARG A 574 -29.15 28.73 27.35
C ARG A 574 -30.16 27.97 28.22
N ASP A 575 -29.95 26.66 28.40
CA ASP A 575 -30.85 25.81 29.20
C ASP A 575 -30.97 26.31 30.65
N ALA A 576 -29.88 26.81 31.23
CA ALA A 576 -29.88 27.34 32.59
C ALA A 576 -30.57 28.72 32.66
N LEU A 577 -30.35 29.59 31.66
CA LEU A 577 -31.02 30.88 31.52
C LEU A 577 -32.53 30.69 31.38
N GLU A 578 -32.97 29.74 30.55
CA GLU A 578 -34.38 29.39 30.36
C GLU A 578 -35.02 28.86 31.65
N ARG A 579 -34.32 28.00 32.39
CA ARG A 579 -34.79 27.50 33.70
C ARG A 579 -34.93 28.60 34.75
N VAL A 580 -33.98 29.54 34.80
CA VAL A 580 -34.06 30.70 35.70
C VAL A 580 -35.26 31.56 35.33
N ALA A 581 -35.48 31.83 34.03
CA ALA A 581 -36.62 32.61 33.55
C ALA A 581 -37.96 31.95 33.90
N ALA A 582 -38.07 30.62 33.72
CA ALA A 582 -39.25 29.85 34.08
C ALA A 582 -39.53 29.90 35.59
N ALA A 583 -38.53 29.59 36.42
CA ALA A 583 -38.68 29.62 37.87
C ALA A 583 -39.00 31.03 38.41
N ALA A 584 -38.44 32.08 37.81
CA ALA A 584 -38.78 33.47 38.13
C ALA A 584 -40.23 33.82 37.75
N ALA A 585 -40.76 33.25 36.68
CA ALA A 585 -42.17 33.42 36.31
C ALA A 585 -43.09 32.68 37.31
N ASP A 586 -42.72 31.49 37.74
CA ASP A 586 -43.46 30.71 38.76
C ASP A 586 -43.47 31.39 40.13
N LEU A 587 -42.31 31.89 40.57
CA LEU A 587 -42.21 32.67 41.79
C LEU A 587 -43.11 33.92 41.73
N ARG A 588 -43.09 34.66 40.61
CA ARG A 588 -43.99 35.81 40.41
C ARG A 588 -45.46 35.41 40.45
N ARG A 589 -45.84 34.27 39.86
CA ARG A 589 -47.21 33.75 39.91
C ARG A 589 -47.63 33.37 41.33
N ALA A 590 -46.76 32.70 42.08
CA ALA A 590 -47.03 32.29 43.45
C ALA A 590 -47.12 33.51 44.39
N GLN A 591 -46.20 34.48 44.25
CA GLN A 591 -46.22 35.75 44.99
C GLN A 591 -47.53 36.50 44.76
N LYS A 592 -47.95 36.65 43.49
CA LYS A 592 -49.21 37.32 43.14
C LYS A 592 -50.45 36.65 43.77
N ARG A 593 -50.46 35.32 43.92
CA ARG A 593 -51.56 34.61 44.60
C ARG A 593 -51.60 34.90 46.10
N CYS A 594 -50.44 34.93 46.76
CA CYS A 594 -50.35 35.36 48.16
C CYS A 594 -50.85 36.80 48.32
N ASP A 595 -50.40 37.71 47.45
CA ASP A 595 -50.78 39.13 47.51
C ASP A 595 -52.30 39.33 47.30
N LEU A 596 -52.90 38.59 46.33
CA LEU A 596 -54.35 38.60 46.10
C LEU A 596 -55.13 38.10 47.32
N THR A 597 -54.72 36.96 47.89
CA THR A 597 -55.41 36.38 49.06
C THR A 597 -55.27 37.29 50.29
N ALA A 598 -54.11 37.93 50.46
CA ALA A 598 -53.89 38.90 51.53
C ALA A 598 -54.75 40.16 51.36
N ALA A 599 -54.92 40.64 50.13
CA ALA A 599 -55.82 41.75 49.83
C ALA A 599 -57.30 41.40 50.10
N GLU A 600 -57.75 40.21 49.71
CA GLU A 600 -59.10 39.70 50.04
C GLU A 600 -59.31 39.63 51.55
N MET A 601 -58.33 39.11 52.30
CA MET A 601 -58.40 39.09 53.77
C MET A 601 -58.49 40.50 54.38
N LEU A 602 -57.79 41.49 53.82
CA LEU A 602 -57.86 42.87 54.28
C LEU A 602 -59.26 43.44 54.08
N GLN A 603 -59.85 43.24 52.89
CA GLN A 603 -61.22 43.67 52.59
C GLN A 603 -62.24 43.00 53.52
N ILE A 604 -62.13 41.68 53.73
CA ILE A 604 -63.02 40.96 54.66
C ILE A 604 -62.88 41.50 56.09
N LYS A 605 -61.66 41.85 56.54
CA LYS A 605 -61.42 42.45 57.87
C LYS A 605 -62.04 43.84 57.99
N GLU A 606 -61.94 44.68 56.96
CA GLU A 606 -62.59 45.98 56.92
C GLU A 606 -64.12 45.84 56.96
N GLU A 607 -64.72 44.97 56.15
CA GLU A 607 -66.16 44.69 56.18
C GLU A 607 -66.62 44.16 57.55
N LEU A 608 -65.84 43.28 58.19
CA LEU A 608 -66.10 42.79 59.55
C LEU A 608 -66.06 43.92 60.59
N SER A 609 -65.16 44.90 60.42
CA SER A 609 -65.09 46.06 61.31
C SER A 609 -66.32 46.94 61.16
N HIS A 610 -66.77 47.18 59.93
CA HIS A 610 -68.01 47.90 59.64
C HIS A 610 -69.24 47.20 60.22
N LEU A 611 -69.36 45.88 60.07
CA LEU A 611 -70.47 45.12 60.66
C LEU A 611 -70.46 45.12 62.19
N LYS A 612 -69.30 45.18 62.83
CA LYS A 612 -69.17 45.35 64.29
C LYS A 612 -69.60 46.74 64.74
N GLU A 613 -69.26 47.78 64.00
CA GLU A 613 -69.76 49.13 64.25
C GLU A 613 -71.29 49.18 64.09
N GLU A 614 -71.82 48.53 63.05
CA GLU A 614 -73.27 48.40 62.83
C GLU A 614 -73.96 47.61 63.95
N GLU A 615 -73.33 46.55 64.48
CA GLU A 615 -73.80 45.82 65.67
C GLU A 615 -73.89 46.74 66.91
N GLN A 616 -72.86 47.57 67.15
CA GLN A 616 -72.89 48.56 68.24
C GLN A 616 -74.01 49.59 68.07
N LEU A 617 -74.28 50.02 66.83
CA LEU A 617 -75.39 50.92 66.53
C LEU A 617 -76.75 50.23 66.72
N LEU A 618 -76.87 48.97 66.28
CA LEU A 618 -78.06 48.15 66.49
C LEU A 618 -78.33 47.97 67.99
N ASP A 619 -77.32 47.62 68.80
CA ASP A 619 -77.44 47.50 70.26
C ASP A 619 -77.88 48.79 70.95
N ARG A 620 -77.39 49.95 70.48
CA ARG A 620 -77.84 51.28 70.98
C ARG A 620 -79.28 51.61 70.60
N SER A 621 -79.76 51.06 69.48
CA SER A 621 -81.15 51.21 68.99
C SER A 621 -82.14 50.17 69.57
N ALA A 622 -81.72 49.44 70.61
CA ALA A 622 -82.52 48.43 71.28
C ALA A 622 -83.87 48.94 71.80
N PRO A 623 -85.01 48.29 71.44
CA PRO A 623 -86.29 48.54 72.08
C PRO A 623 -86.27 48.21 73.57
N ALA A 624 -87.11 48.87 74.38
CA ALA A 624 -87.17 48.66 75.82
C ALA A 624 -87.47 47.18 76.17
N TRP A 625 -87.01 46.70 77.33
CA TRP A 625 -87.03 45.28 77.69
C TRP A 625 -88.42 44.62 77.64
N TRP A 626 -89.50 45.39 77.85
CA TRP A 626 -90.90 44.94 77.76
C TRP A 626 -91.43 44.85 76.33
N GLU A 627 -90.96 45.69 75.39
CA GLU A 627 -91.28 45.59 73.95
C GLU A 627 -90.60 44.40 73.27
N ARG A 628 -89.53 43.88 73.87
CA ARG A 628 -88.83 42.68 73.40
C ARG A 628 -89.59 41.37 73.65
N VAL A 629 -90.65 41.35 74.47
CA VAL A 629 -91.38 40.11 74.82
C VAL A 629 -92.73 39.98 74.07
N MET A 630 -93.27 41.09 73.55
CA MET A 630 -94.49 41.11 72.73
C MET A 630 -94.19 41.17 71.22
N PRO A 631 -95.03 40.57 70.34
CA PRO A 631 -94.77 40.54 68.89
C PRO A 631 -95.18 41.86 68.21
N SER A 632 -94.47 42.97 68.47
CA SER A 632 -94.64 44.23 67.75
C SER A 632 -93.80 44.26 66.46
N SER A 633 -94.25 44.96 65.41
CA SER A 633 -93.53 45.08 64.11
C SER A 633 -92.08 45.60 64.27
N PRO A 634 -91.79 46.62 65.11
CA PRO A 634 -90.43 47.13 65.32
C PRO A 634 -89.51 46.14 66.04
N ALA A 635 -90.01 45.39 67.02
CA ALA A 635 -89.22 44.40 67.77
C ALA A 635 -88.86 43.17 66.91
N ARG A 636 -89.76 42.76 66.00
CA ARG A 636 -89.45 41.72 64.99
C ARG A 636 -88.35 42.18 64.03
N GLN A 637 -88.43 43.41 63.52
CA GLN A 637 -87.48 43.94 62.56
C GLN A 637 -86.09 44.16 63.17
N HIS A 638 -86.01 44.63 64.42
CA HIS A 638 -84.75 44.71 65.16
C HIS A 638 -84.11 43.32 65.38
N ARG A 639 -84.88 42.29 65.79
CA ARG A 639 -84.35 40.91 65.87
C ARG A 639 -83.91 40.36 64.51
N GLN A 640 -84.62 40.72 63.44
CA GLN A 640 -84.28 40.28 62.08
C GLN A 640 -82.98 40.93 61.61
N ASN A 641 -82.76 42.21 61.91
CA ASN A 641 -81.54 42.95 61.57
C ASN A 641 -80.33 42.46 62.40
N VAL A 642 -80.50 42.24 63.71
CA VAL A 642 -79.45 41.65 64.57
C VAL A 642 -79.12 40.24 64.10
N GLY A 643 -80.13 39.42 63.79
CA GLY A 643 -79.94 38.07 63.25
C GLY A 643 -79.28 38.07 61.86
N ALA A 644 -79.58 39.05 61.00
CA ALA A 644 -78.95 39.22 59.69
C ALA A 644 -77.49 39.66 59.80
N ASN A 645 -77.18 40.67 60.64
CA ASN A 645 -75.81 41.12 60.89
C ASN A 645 -74.97 40.00 61.52
N ALA A 646 -75.48 39.28 62.52
CA ALA A 646 -74.79 38.14 63.14
C ALA A 646 -74.50 37.00 62.14
N ARG A 647 -75.43 36.69 61.23
CA ARG A 647 -75.20 35.72 60.15
C ARG A 647 -74.13 36.19 59.17
N ARG A 648 -74.16 37.48 58.78
CA ARG A 648 -73.17 38.09 57.89
C ARG A 648 -71.77 38.10 58.50
N GLN A 649 -71.66 38.43 59.79
CA GLN A 649 -70.42 38.33 60.54
C GLN A 649 -69.91 36.89 60.61
N LEU A 650 -70.78 35.90 60.80
CA LEU A 650 -70.40 34.49 60.82
C LEU A 650 -69.88 34.02 59.45
N GLU A 651 -70.56 34.42 58.36
CA GLU A 651 -70.16 34.15 56.98
C GLU A 651 -68.78 34.74 56.67
N LEU A 652 -68.56 36.03 57.00
CA LEU A 652 -67.27 36.69 56.78
C LEU A 652 -66.16 36.16 57.68
N ARG A 653 -66.44 35.78 58.93
CA ARG A 653 -65.44 35.11 59.79
C ARG A 653 -65.05 33.74 59.23
N LYS A 654 -66.00 33.01 58.66
CA LYS A 654 -65.73 31.73 58.00
C LYS A 654 -64.90 31.94 56.73
N ALA A 655 -65.28 32.90 55.89
CA ALA A 655 -64.51 33.27 54.70
C ALA A 655 -63.08 33.73 55.05
N LEU A 656 -62.92 34.51 56.13
CA LEU A 656 -61.61 34.94 56.62
C LEU A 656 -60.77 33.75 57.08
N ALA A 657 -61.35 32.82 57.85
CA ALA A 657 -60.66 31.61 58.31
C ALA A 657 -60.28 30.70 57.13
N ASP A 658 -61.13 30.59 56.11
CA ASP A 658 -60.85 29.85 54.88
C ASP A 658 -59.67 30.51 54.13
N CYS A 659 -59.67 31.83 53.92
CA CYS A 659 -58.56 32.57 53.31
C CYS A 659 -57.26 32.44 54.11
N GLU A 660 -57.30 32.55 55.44
CA GLU A 660 -56.14 32.34 56.32
C GLU A 660 -55.57 30.92 56.18
N GLN A 661 -56.46 29.92 56.10
CA GLN A 661 -56.06 28.53 55.90
C GLN A 661 -55.47 28.30 54.51
N TYR A 662 -56.06 28.87 53.45
CA TYR A 662 -55.55 28.79 52.08
C TYR A 662 -54.17 29.46 51.94
N LEU A 663 -54.01 30.65 52.52
CA LEU A 663 -52.74 31.37 52.54
C LEU A 663 -51.66 30.55 53.26
N ALA A 664 -51.94 30.06 54.47
CA ALA A 664 -50.97 29.36 55.30
C ALA A 664 -50.64 27.95 54.80
N LYS A 665 -51.62 27.19 54.28
CA LYS A 665 -51.41 25.78 53.89
C LYS A 665 -51.10 25.57 52.42
N ILE A 666 -51.48 26.51 51.53
CA ILE A 666 -51.34 26.33 50.08
C ILE A 666 -50.44 27.40 49.48
N HIS A 667 -50.81 28.69 49.58
CA HIS A 667 -50.11 29.74 48.83
C HIS A 667 -48.71 30.03 49.37
N GLU A 668 -48.52 30.16 50.68
CA GLU A 668 -47.21 30.43 51.27
C GLU A 668 -46.22 29.24 51.10
N PRO A 669 -46.61 27.97 51.31
CA PRO A 669 -45.75 26.84 50.97
C PRO A 669 -45.39 26.76 49.48
N GLN A 670 -46.35 27.03 48.56
CA GLN A 670 -46.08 27.08 47.12
C GLN A 670 -45.08 28.20 46.78
N ARG A 671 -45.24 29.39 47.36
CA ARG A 671 -44.32 30.52 47.18
C ARG A 671 -42.91 30.18 47.67
N GLN A 672 -42.79 29.56 48.84
CA GLN A 672 -41.50 29.11 49.38
C GLN A 672 -40.86 28.01 48.50
N GLN A 673 -41.66 27.10 47.96
CA GLN A 673 -41.17 26.09 47.02
C GLN A 673 -40.64 26.75 45.74
N SER A 674 -41.42 27.63 45.10
CA SER A 674 -40.99 28.34 43.89
C SER A 674 -39.78 29.24 44.13
N LEU A 675 -39.63 29.82 45.33
CA LEU A 675 -38.45 30.59 45.71
C LEU A 675 -37.20 29.71 45.77
N ARG A 676 -37.28 28.56 46.44
CA ARG A 676 -36.17 27.58 46.49
C ARG A 676 -35.80 27.05 45.11
N GLU A 677 -36.80 26.81 44.26
CA GLU A 677 -36.57 26.39 42.86
C GLU A 677 -35.87 27.48 42.04
N HIS A 678 -36.26 28.75 42.21
CA HIS A 678 -35.59 29.88 41.58
C HIS A 678 -34.15 30.05 42.07
N GLU A 679 -33.90 29.99 43.37
CA GLU A 679 -32.55 30.04 43.96
C GLU A 679 -31.66 28.89 43.45
N ARG A 680 -32.20 27.67 43.36
CA ARG A 680 -31.51 26.51 42.79
C ARG A 680 -31.18 26.73 41.31
N ALA A 681 -32.11 27.27 40.52
CA ALA A 681 -31.89 27.57 39.11
C ALA A 681 -30.79 28.63 38.94
N GLU A 682 -30.78 29.69 39.77
CA GLU A 682 -29.72 30.70 39.74
C GLU A 682 -28.35 30.11 40.11
N GLN A 683 -28.29 29.25 41.14
CA GLN A 683 -27.04 28.57 41.51
C GLN A 683 -26.54 27.67 40.37
N ALA A 684 -27.45 26.97 39.68
CA ALA A 684 -27.12 26.17 38.51
C ALA A 684 -26.57 27.05 37.37
N LEU A 685 -27.17 28.21 37.09
CA LEU A 685 -26.66 29.16 36.10
C LEU A 685 -25.26 29.67 36.47
N ARG A 686 -25.05 30.12 37.72
CA ARG A 686 -23.72 30.60 38.18
C ARG A 686 -22.66 29.51 38.09
N SER A 687 -22.99 28.27 38.44
CA SER A 687 -22.05 27.15 38.29
C SER A 687 -21.72 26.87 36.82
N ARG A 688 -22.70 26.98 35.92
CA ARG A 688 -22.48 26.84 34.47
C ARG A 688 -21.62 27.96 33.89
N GLN A 689 -21.83 29.21 34.32
CA GLN A 689 -20.99 30.36 33.95
C GLN A 689 -19.54 30.18 34.42
N LYS A 690 -19.32 29.74 35.66
CA LYS A 690 -17.97 29.42 36.16
C LYS A 690 -17.28 28.31 35.36
N ILE A 691 -18.04 27.30 34.90
CA ILE A 691 -17.49 26.25 34.03
C ILE A 691 -17.04 26.86 32.70
N TRP A 692 -17.83 27.76 32.12
CA TRP A 692 -17.48 28.48 30.89
C TRP A 692 -16.21 29.32 31.05
N GLU A 693 -16.15 30.15 32.09
CA GLU A 693 -14.99 31.00 32.41
C GLU A 693 -13.71 30.16 32.55
N ARG A 694 -13.76 29.08 33.35
CA ARG A 694 -12.62 28.18 33.52
C ARG A 694 -12.19 27.54 32.20
N LYS A 695 -13.14 27.09 31.37
CA LYS A 695 -12.82 26.52 30.04
C LYS A 695 -12.19 27.58 29.13
N ARG A 696 -12.66 28.84 29.21
CA ARG A 696 -12.14 29.94 28.41
C ARG A 696 -10.72 30.33 28.82
N GLU A 697 -10.46 30.46 30.11
CA GLU A 697 -9.11 30.69 30.65
C GLU A 697 -8.13 29.58 30.26
N GLU A 698 -8.57 28.31 30.31
CA GLU A 698 -7.76 27.17 29.88
C GLU A 698 -7.48 27.21 28.38
N PHE A 699 -8.49 27.52 27.56
CA PHE A 699 -8.37 27.65 26.11
C PHE A 699 -7.41 28.76 25.70
N ASP A 700 -7.54 29.95 26.31
CA ASP A 700 -6.69 31.10 26.00
C ASP A 700 -5.23 30.82 26.42
N ARG A 701 -5.02 30.22 27.59
CA ARG A 701 -3.69 29.81 28.08
C ARG A 701 -3.01 28.80 27.15
N LEU A 702 -3.72 27.75 26.74
CA LEU A 702 -3.19 26.77 25.79
C LEU A 702 -2.97 27.40 24.41
N GLY A 703 -3.83 28.33 24.01
CA GLY A 703 -3.69 29.12 22.80
C GLY A 703 -2.38 29.92 22.77
N GLU A 704 -2.03 30.61 23.85
CA GLU A 704 -0.76 31.33 23.98
C GLU A 704 0.46 30.40 23.88
N VAL A 705 0.41 29.24 24.55
CA VAL A 705 1.48 28.23 24.50
C VAL A 705 1.70 27.68 23.09
N PHE A 706 0.62 27.54 22.31
CA PHE A 706 0.67 26.97 20.95
C PHE A 706 0.73 28.00 19.83
N GLY A 707 0.72 29.30 20.16
CA GLY A 707 0.66 30.38 19.17
C GLY A 707 -0.63 30.39 18.35
N HIS A 708 -1.75 29.99 18.96
CA HIS A 708 -3.09 29.88 18.35
C HIS A 708 -3.09 29.13 17.00
N PRO A 709 -3.09 27.78 17.02
CA PRO A 709 -3.10 26.96 15.82
C PRO A 709 -4.20 27.40 14.84
N THR A 710 -3.86 27.51 13.56
CA THR A 710 -4.84 27.88 12.52
C THR A 710 -5.81 26.73 12.29
N LEU A 711 -7.08 26.95 12.63
CA LEU A 711 -8.16 25.99 12.47
C LEU A 711 -9.18 26.50 11.44
N PRO A 712 -9.85 25.59 10.71
CA PRO A 712 -10.87 25.99 9.75
C PRO A 712 -12.01 26.71 10.47
N GLY A 713 -12.46 27.85 9.96
CA GLY A 713 -13.62 28.58 10.48
C GLY A 713 -14.93 27.93 10.05
N ARG A 714 -14.95 27.39 8.84
CA ARG A 714 -16.03 26.61 8.23
C ARG A 714 -15.50 25.29 7.68
N LEU A 715 -16.36 24.29 7.54
CA LEU A 715 -15.98 22.99 6.96
C LEU A 715 -15.48 23.12 5.51
N THR A 716 -15.96 24.11 4.76
CA THR A 716 -15.53 24.40 3.39
C THR A 716 -14.08 24.88 3.30
N ASP A 717 -13.52 25.42 4.38
CA ASP A 717 -12.15 25.94 4.38
C ASP A 717 -11.13 24.81 4.17
N LEU A 718 -11.51 23.55 4.46
CA LEU A 718 -10.69 22.37 4.19
C LEU A 718 -10.34 22.23 2.69
N GLU A 719 -11.06 22.87 1.78
CA GLU A 719 -10.75 22.85 0.34
C GLU A 719 -9.66 23.85 -0.06
N THR A 720 -9.26 24.75 0.84
CA THR A 720 -8.24 25.77 0.54
C THR A 720 -6.86 25.15 0.37
N GLU A 721 -6.07 25.68 -0.57
CA GLU A 721 -4.71 25.18 -0.85
C GLU A 721 -3.84 25.22 0.41
N ARG A 722 -3.92 26.30 1.19
CA ARG A 722 -3.15 26.48 2.42
C ARG A 722 -3.38 25.34 3.42
N LEU A 723 -4.64 25.05 3.77
CA LEU A 723 -4.94 23.97 4.73
C LEU A 723 -4.60 22.59 4.17
N GLN A 724 -4.78 22.38 2.85
CA GLN A 724 -4.36 21.13 2.21
C GLN A 724 -2.85 20.91 2.30
N ILE A 725 -2.04 21.95 2.07
CA ILE A 725 -0.57 21.91 2.10
C ILE A 725 -0.03 21.76 3.53
N ASP A 726 -0.48 22.63 4.44
CA ASP A 726 0.04 22.73 5.82
C ASP A 726 -0.50 21.62 6.74
N GLY A 727 -1.70 21.09 6.43
CA GLY A 727 -2.43 20.19 7.31
C GLY A 727 -2.95 20.88 8.57
N LEU A 728 -3.36 20.09 9.56
CA LEU A 728 -3.76 20.60 10.88
C LEU A 728 -2.75 20.22 11.95
N TRP A 729 -2.70 21.03 13.01
CA TRP A 729 -1.93 20.75 14.24
C TRP A 729 -0.43 20.54 14.05
N HIS A 730 0.13 20.98 12.92
CA HIS A 730 1.57 20.89 12.67
C HIS A 730 2.31 22.03 13.37
N GLN A 731 3.28 21.66 14.22
CA GLN A 731 4.19 22.57 14.90
C GLN A 731 5.59 21.94 14.97
N HIS A 732 6.63 22.73 14.76
CA HIS A 732 8.01 22.24 14.68
C HIS A 732 8.47 21.50 15.95
N GLU A 733 8.06 22.00 17.12
CA GLU A 733 8.37 21.38 18.42
C GLU A 733 7.76 19.97 18.53
N LEU A 734 6.46 19.83 18.25
CA LEU A 734 5.77 18.53 18.30
C LEU A 734 6.35 17.55 17.27
N ALA A 735 6.64 18.04 16.05
CA ALA A 735 7.29 17.23 15.02
C ALA A 735 8.66 16.73 15.47
N GLY A 736 9.46 17.58 16.11
CA GLY A 736 10.76 17.22 16.68
C GLY A 736 10.66 16.19 17.79
N LEU A 737 9.73 16.36 18.74
CA LEU A 737 9.50 15.40 19.82
C LEU A 737 9.10 14.01 19.30
N ARG A 738 8.23 13.97 18.28
CA ARG A 738 7.79 12.70 17.65
C ARG A 738 8.90 12.00 16.88
N SER A 739 9.78 12.75 16.21
CA SER A 739 10.96 12.19 15.56
C SER A 739 11.99 11.70 16.60
N ALA A 740 12.20 12.42 17.70
CA ALA A 740 13.05 11.99 18.81
C ALA A 740 12.52 10.72 19.50
N LEU A 741 11.20 10.53 19.56
CA LEU A 741 10.58 9.30 20.05
C LEU A 741 10.92 8.10 19.16
N LEU A 742 10.93 8.26 17.83
CA LEU A 742 11.38 7.21 16.91
C LEU A 742 12.87 6.90 17.09
N GLU A 743 13.70 7.92 17.29
CA GLU A 743 15.13 7.74 17.58
C GLU A 743 15.33 6.90 18.84
N ALA A 744 14.67 7.26 19.94
CA ALA A 744 14.69 6.51 21.19
C ALA A 744 14.14 5.07 21.01
N ALA A 745 13.11 4.89 20.16
CA ALA A 745 12.57 3.58 19.86
C ALA A 745 13.60 2.68 19.16
N LEU A 746 14.30 3.18 18.14
CA LEU A 746 15.32 2.41 17.42
C LEU A 746 16.54 2.12 18.30
N THR A 747 16.97 3.08 19.13
CA THR A 747 18.01 2.85 20.14
C THR A 747 17.61 1.76 21.13
N LEU A 748 16.35 1.70 21.56
CA LEU A 748 15.86 0.62 22.43
C LEU A 748 15.91 -0.76 21.75
N HIS A 749 15.54 -0.86 20.48
CA HIS A 749 15.64 -2.12 19.72
C HIS A 749 17.10 -2.56 19.58
N GLU A 750 18.01 -1.61 19.31
CA GLU A 750 19.44 -1.87 19.18
C GLU A 750 20.05 -2.34 20.51
N ALA A 751 19.72 -1.66 21.62
CA ALA A 751 20.16 -2.03 22.97
C ALA A 751 19.61 -3.39 23.41
N TRP A 752 18.34 -3.68 23.08
CA TRP A 752 17.75 -5.00 23.30
C TRP A 752 18.55 -6.09 22.58
N LEU A 753 18.78 -5.93 21.27
CA LEU A 753 19.50 -6.89 20.45
C LEU A 753 20.94 -7.11 20.94
N ALA A 754 21.61 -6.04 21.37
CA ALA A 754 22.96 -6.11 21.93
C ALA A 754 23.00 -6.94 23.22
N GLU A 755 21.98 -6.85 24.07
CA GLU A 755 21.91 -7.61 25.33
C GLU A 755 21.55 -9.08 25.11
N VAL A 756 20.48 -9.36 24.35
CA VAL A 756 20.02 -10.74 24.09
C VAL A 756 20.90 -11.51 23.10
N GLY A 757 21.66 -10.78 22.27
CA GLY A 757 22.60 -11.36 21.30
C GLY A 757 23.88 -11.90 21.94
N ARG A 758 24.24 -11.46 23.16
CA ARG A 758 25.43 -11.94 23.90
C ARG A 758 25.33 -13.44 24.18
N LYS A 759 26.50 -14.06 24.43
CA LYS A 759 26.56 -15.49 24.77
C LYS A 759 25.73 -15.75 26.03
N GLY A 760 24.73 -16.64 25.93
CA GLY A 760 23.77 -16.92 27.01
C GLY A 760 22.52 -16.02 27.04
N GLY A 761 22.41 -15.02 26.15
CA GLY A 761 21.27 -14.10 26.08
C GLY A 761 20.03 -14.64 25.34
N GLY A 762 20.17 -15.77 24.62
CA GLY A 762 19.05 -16.50 23.99
C GLY A 762 18.86 -16.24 22.48
N PHE A 763 19.35 -15.12 21.94
CA PHE A 763 19.02 -14.73 20.55
C PHE A 763 20.05 -15.16 19.49
N GLY A 764 21.25 -15.58 19.90
CA GLY A 764 22.30 -15.99 18.94
C GLY A 764 21.88 -17.15 18.04
N GLY A 765 21.10 -18.11 18.56
CA GLY A 765 20.60 -19.21 17.74
C GLY A 765 19.48 -18.80 16.76
N ASN A 766 18.71 -17.75 17.08
CA ASN A 766 17.75 -17.16 16.14
C ASN A 766 18.46 -16.59 14.90
N ILE A 767 19.62 -15.90 15.07
CA ILE A 767 20.41 -15.37 13.95
C ILE A 767 20.89 -16.50 13.01
N VAL A 768 21.28 -17.64 13.58
CA VAL A 768 21.64 -18.84 12.80
C VAL A 768 20.42 -19.42 12.09
N ALA A 769 19.27 -19.51 12.76
CA ALA A 769 18.04 -20.01 12.16
C ALA A 769 17.54 -19.12 11.00
N ILE A 770 17.62 -17.78 11.14
CA ILE A 770 17.36 -16.82 10.05
C ILE A 770 18.27 -17.11 8.86
N SER A 771 19.57 -17.30 9.11
CA SER A 771 20.54 -17.56 8.05
C SER A 771 20.26 -18.85 7.28
N LYS A 772 19.78 -19.89 7.97
CA LYS A 772 19.37 -21.17 7.37
C LYS A 772 18.10 -21.02 6.54
N LEU A 773 17.07 -20.39 7.10
CA LEU A 773 15.81 -20.14 6.39
C LEU A 773 16.02 -19.33 5.10
N LEU A 774 16.88 -18.30 5.16
CA LEU A 774 17.23 -17.50 3.97
C LEU A 774 18.06 -18.27 2.93
N SER A 775 18.66 -19.40 3.29
CA SER A 775 19.36 -20.33 2.38
C SER A 775 18.41 -21.39 1.78
N ASN A 776 17.09 -21.18 1.87
CA ASN A 776 16.05 -22.17 1.51
C ASN A 776 16.12 -23.48 2.31
N ASN A 777 16.90 -23.52 3.41
CA ASN A 777 16.92 -24.65 4.32
C ASN A 777 15.81 -24.43 5.36
N SER A 778 14.66 -25.08 5.14
CA SER A 778 13.47 -24.88 5.97
C SER A 778 13.51 -25.75 7.23
N PRO A 779 12.85 -25.33 8.32
CA PRO A 779 12.55 -26.22 9.45
C PRO A 779 11.77 -27.45 8.98
N VAL A 780 11.98 -28.59 9.63
CA VAL A 780 11.15 -29.80 9.41
C VAL A 780 9.71 -29.60 9.92
N ASP A 781 9.55 -28.76 10.94
CA ASP A 781 8.26 -28.39 11.52
C ASP A 781 7.94 -26.94 11.18
N ASP A 782 6.90 -26.76 10.36
CA ASP A 782 6.44 -25.48 9.82
C ASP A 782 6.05 -24.47 10.91
N GLU A 783 5.67 -24.91 12.11
CA GLU A 783 5.34 -24.01 13.22
C GLU A 783 6.52 -23.09 13.61
N HIS A 784 7.75 -23.53 13.36
CA HIS A 784 8.95 -22.75 13.65
C HIS A 784 9.23 -21.65 12.61
N ILE A 785 8.65 -21.69 11.41
CA ILE A 785 8.92 -20.74 10.34
C ILE A 785 8.49 -19.32 10.76
N ALA A 786 7.30 -19.19 11.35
CA ALA A 786 6.79 -17.91 11.85
C ALA A 786 7.73 -17.28 12.90
N LEU A 787 8.27 -18.09 13.81
CA LEU A 787 9.18 -17.64 14.87
C LEU A 787 10.51 -17.10 14.31
N ILE A 788 11.01 -17.72 13.25
CA ILE A 788 12.23 -17.28 12.57
C ILE A 788 12.00 -15.94 11.87
N TRP A 789 10.88 -15.80 11.14
CA TRP A 789 10.53 -14.53 10.50
C TRP A 789 10.34 -13.40 11.52
N GLN A 790 9.61 -13.65 12.61
CA GLN A 790 9.45 -12.69 13.70
C GLN A 790 10.81 -12.23 14.26
N SER A 791 11.75 -13.17 14.40
CA SER A 791 13.12 -12.85 14.83
C SER A 791 13.85 -11.94 13.84
N LEU A 792 13.69 -12.16 12.53
CA LEU A 792 14.26 -11.26 11.51
C LEU A 792 13.66 -9.86 11.61
N PHE A 793 12.34 -9.74 11.78
CA PHE A 793 11.66 -8.44 11.89
C PHE A 793 12.06 -7.63 13.13
N MET A 794 12.63 -8.27 14.17
CA MET A 794 13.23 -7.57 15.31
C MET A 794 14.58 -6.89 14.96
N ILE A 795 15.29 -7.39 13.94
CA ILE A 795 16.57 -6.85 13.47
C ILE A 795 16.37 -5.91 12.29
N VAL A 796 15.54 -6.31 11.32
CA VAL A 796 15.23 -5.55 10.11
C VAL A 796 13.72 -5.33 10.05
N PRO A 797 13.21 -4.15 10.45
CA PRO A 797 11.77 -3.94 10.61
C PRO A 797 10.96 -4.10 9.31
N ILE A 798 11.56 -3.85 8.15
CA ILE A 798 10.86 -3.82 6.86
C ILE A 798 11.50 -4.81 5.88
N VAL A 799 10.68 -5.68 5.30
CA VAL A 799 11.10 -6.57 4.20
C VAL A 799 10.30 -6.19 2.95
N SER A 800 10.98 -6.02 1.83
CA SER A 800 10.31 -5.79 0.54
C SER A 800 10.45 -7.00 -0.40
N THR A 801 9.40 -7.25 -1.17
CA THR A 801 9.35 -8.37 -2.12
C THR A 801 8.38 -8.09 -3.26
N THR A 802 8.49 -8.81 -4.36
CA THR A 802 7.48 -8.77 -5.43
C THR A 802 6.37 -9.78 -5.17
N PHE A 803 5.18 -9.55 -5.74
CA PHE A 803 4.10 -10.54 -5.67
C PHE A 803 4.52 -11.91 -6.21
N ALA A 804 5.26 -11.95 -7.32
CA ALA A 804 5.76 -13.20 -7.91
C ALA A 804 6.69 -14.00 -6.98
N SER A 805 7.38 -13.31 -6.06
CA SER A 805 8.26 -13.95 -5.08
C SER A 805 7.59 -14.20 -3.72
N PHE A 806 6.42 -13.61 -3.48
CA PHE A 806 5.77 -13.56 -2.17
C PHE A 806 5.44 -14.96 -1.64
N ALA A 807 4.80 -15.80 -2.47
CA ALA A 807 4.38 -17.15 -2.12
C ALA A 807 5.58 -18.02 -1.69
N ARG A 808 6.64 -18.03 -2.50
CA ARG A 808 7.86 -18.81 -2.25
C ARG A 808 8.63 -18.29 -1.05
N GLN A 809 8.78 -16.96 -0.91
CA GLN A 809 9.54 -16.37 0.19
C GLN A 809 8.87 -16.63 1.54
N PHE A 810 7.55 -16.55 1.60
CA PHE A 810 6.77 -16.75 2.83
C PHE A 810 6.07 -18.11 2.86
N ARG A 811 6.66 -19.13 2.21
CA ARG A 811 6.21 -20.51 2.28
C ARG A 811 6.20 -20.96 3.74
N GLY A 812 5.14 -21.68 4.14
CA GLY A 812 4.93 -22.12 5.53
C GLY A 812 4.32 -21.06 6.47
N LEU A 813 4.20 -19.78 6.05
CA LEU A 813 3.41 -18.81 6.82
C LEU A 813 1.92 -18.97 6.52
N GLY A 814 1.14 -19.19 7.59
CA GLY A 814 -0.32 -19.32 7.53
C GLY A 814 -1.07 -17.99 7.45
N ALA A 815 -2.40 -18.06 7.53
CA ALA A 815 -3.29 -16.91 7.51
C ALA A 815 -3.00 -15.92 8.67
N GLY A 816 -2.93 -14.62 8.35
CA GLY A 816 -2.72 -13.56 9.37
C GLY A 816 -1.36 -13.57 10.08
N SER A 817 -0.37 -14.31 9.58
CA SER A 817 0.96 -14.44 10.18
C SER A 817 1.83 -13.17 10.12
N ILE A 818 1.55 -12.27 9.17
CA ILE A 818 2.30 -11.03 8.95
C ILE A 818 1.50 -9.86 9.52
N GLY A 819 2.06 -9.13 10.49
CA GLY A 819 1.38 -8.01 11.15
C GLY A 819 0.85 -6.94 10.19
N TRP A 820 1.68 -6.48 9.27
CA TRP A 820 1.37 -5.44 8.28
C TRP A 820 1.89 -5.81 6.89
N VAL A 821 1.01 -5.69 5.90
CA VAL A 821 1.35 -5.75 4.48
C VAL A 821 0.99 -4.42 3.84
N PHE A 822 1.99 -3.77 3.23
CA PHE A 822 1.81 -2.58 2.44
C PHE A 822 1.94 -2.96 0.97
N ILE A 823 0.93 -2.66 0.16
CA ILE A 823 0.99 -2.87 -1.28
C ILE A 823 1.29 -1.52 -1.92
N ASP A 824 2.48 -1.39 -2.50
CA ASP A 824 2.88 -0.18 -3.22
C ASP A 824 2.70 -0.34 -4.73
N GLU A 825 2.31 0.76 -5.37
CA GLU A 825 1.89 0.81 -6.77
C GLU A 825 0.75 -0.17 -7.11
N ALA A 826 -0.24 -0.28 -6.20
CA ALA A 826 -1.38 -1.20 -6.33
C ALA A 826 -2.24 -1.00 -7.61
N GLY A 827 -2.18 0.18 -8.23
CA GLY A 827 -2.88 0.47 -9.49
C GLY A 827 -2.33 -0.31 -10.70
N GLN A 828 -1.10 -0.80 -10.60
CA GLN A 828 -0.41 -1.54 -11.67
C GLN A 828 -0.42 -3.05 -11.43
N ALA A 829 -0.95 -3.49 -10.28
CA ALA A 829 -1.00 -4.90 -9.92
C ALA A 829 -2.31 -5.52 -10.38
N VAL A 830 -2.21 -6.69 -11.03
CA VAL A 830 -3.38 -7.49 -11.37
C VAL A 830 -4.06 -8.01 -10.09
N PRO A 831 -5.40 -8.13 -10.06
CA PRO A 831 -6.13 -8.42 -8.83
C PRO A 831 -5.69 -9.68 -8.09
N GLN A 832 -5.40 -10.74 -8.83
CA GLN A 832 -5.07 -12.05 -8.28
C GLN A 832 -3.66 -12.13 -7.67
N ALA A 833 -2.74 -11.24 -8.06
CA ALA A 833 -1.38 -11.20 -7.53
C ALA A 833 -1.35 -10.88 -6.02
N ALA A 834 -2.34 -10.14 -5.52
CA ALA A 834 -2.42 -9.75 -4.10
C ALA A 834 -2.96 -10.85 -3.18
N VAL A 835 -3.56 -11.92 -3.70
CA VAL A 835 -4.27 -12.94 -2.89
C VAL A 835 -3.36 -13.54 -1.82
N GLY A 836 -2.12 -13.90 -2.19
CA GLY A 836 -1.13 -14.45 -1.27
C GLY A 836 -0.73 -13.52 -0.13
N ALA A 837 -0.67 -12.23 -0.41
CA ALA A 837 -0.32 -11.20 0.56
C ALA A 837 -1.51 -10.87 1.47
N LEU A 838 -2.72 -10.81 0.92
CA LEU A 838 -3.97 -10.59 1.65
C LEU A 838 -4.32 -11.77 2.59
N LEU A 839 -3.97 -12.99 2.19
CA LEU A 839 -4.17 -14.19 3.00
C LEU A 839 -3.30 -14.17 4.27
N ARG A 840 -2.01 -13.83 4.12
CA ARG A 840 -1.03 -13.84 5.21
C ARG A 840 -1.00 -12.55 6.02
N GLY A 841 -1.50 -11.44 5.48
CA GLY A 841 -1.53 -10.15 6.15
C GLY A 841 -2.65 -10.06 7.19
N ARG A 842 -2.32 -9.57 8.39
CA ARG A 842 -3.31 -9.22 9.40
C ARG A 842 -3.93 -7.85 9.12
N ARG A 843 -3.10 -6.87 8.75
CA ARG A 843 -3.50 -5.51 8.36
C ARG A 843 -2.90 -5.18 7.01
N VAL A 844 -3.73 -4.70 6.07
CA VAL A 844 -3.29 -4.42 4.71
C VAL A 844 -3.59 -2.97 4.34
N MET A 845 -2.59 -2.26 3.83
CA MET A 845 -2.74 -0.94 3.24
C MET A 845 -2.33 -0.99 1.77
N ALA A 846 -3.27 -0.71 0.87
CA ALA A 846 -3.01 -0.61 -0.57
C ALA A 846 -2.83 0.85 -0.98
N ILE A 847 -1.73 1.16 -1.66
CA ILE A 847 -1.37 2.51 -2.11
C ILE A 847 -1.05 2.45 -3.60
N GLY A 848 -1.70 3.30 -4.37
CA GLY A 848 -1.62 3.26 -5.81
C GLY A 848 -2.50 4.31 -6.44
N ASP A 849 -2.60 4.28 -7.76
CA ASP A 849 -3.43 5.22 -8.51
C ASP A 849 -4.00 4.53 -9.76
N PRO A 850 -5.33 4.33 -9.84
CA PRO A 850 -5.96 3.69 -10.99
C PRO A 850 -5.96 4.60 -12.23
N GLN A 851 -5.76 5.93 -12.07
CA GLN A 851 -5.67 6.88 -13.19
C GLN A 851 -4.26 6.98 -13.80
N GLN A 852 -3.30 6.21 -13.27
CA GLN A 852 -1.98 6.00 -13.86
C GLN A 852 -1.99 4.76 -14.77
N ILE A 853 -0.89 4.03 -14.90
CA ILE A 853 -0.81 2.87 -15.78
C ILE A 853 -1.63 1.70 -15.21
N GLU A 854 -2.53 1.16 -16.03
CA GLU A 854 -3.28 -0.07 -15.75
C GLU A 854 -2.34 -1.29 -15.75
N PRO A 855 -2.68 -2.38 -15.03
CA PRO A 855 -1.90 -3.60 -15.06
C PRO A 855 -1.73 -4.12 -16.48
N VAL A 856 -0.50 -4.48 -16.86
CA VAL A 856 -0.26 -5.14 -18.16
C VAL A 856 -0.66 -6.60 -18.02
N PHE A 857 -1.66 -7.02 -18.78
CA PHE A 857 -2.13 -8.40 -18.80
C PHE A 857 -2.02 -8.96 -20.22
N ILE A 858 -1.37 -10.11 -20.35
CA ILE A 858 -0.89 -10.65 -21.63
C ILE A 858 -1.92 -11.50 -22.38
N LEU A 859 -3.02 -11.89 -21.73
CA LEU A 859 -4.01 -12.78 -22.32
C LEU A 859 -5.06 -11.99 -23.13
N PRO A 860 -5.61 -12.57 -24.22
CA PRO A 860 -6.63 -11.90 -25.03
C PRO A 860 -7.88 -11.54 -24.23
N SER A 861 -8.41 -10.34 -24.47
CA SER A 861 -9.61 -9.85 -23.76
C SER A 861 -10.82 -10.77 -23.93
N ALA A 862 -10.98 -11.39 -25.12
CA ALA A 862 -12.06 -12.34 -25.39
C ALA A 862 -12.05 -13.58 -24.48
N LEU A 863 -10.87 -14.11 -24.14
CA LEU A 863 -10.74 -15.24 -23.23
C LEU A 863 -11.17 -14.86 -21.81
N ILE A 864 -10.77 -13.66 -21.37
CA ILE A 864 -11.10 -13.14 -20.04
C ILE A 864 -12.60 -12.92 -19.92
N THR A 865 -13.23 -12.32 -20.94
CA THR A 865 -14.68 -12.15 -21.00
C THR A 865 -15.41 -13.49 -20.94
N ALA A 866 -14.99 -14.48 -21.73
CA ALA A 866 -15.60 -15.82 -21.74
C ALA A 866 -15.48 -16.51 -20.37
N ALA A 867 -14.32 -16.46 -19.72
CA ALA A 867 -14.13 -17.01 -18.38
C ALA A 867 -14.95 -16.26 -17.32
N SER A 868 -15.08 -14.93 -17.43
CA SER A 868 -15.89 -14.13 -16.50
C SER A 868 -17.38 -14.43 -16.60
N ALA A 869 -17.87 -14.77 -17.80
CA ALA A 869 -19.28 -15.08 -18.07
C ALA A 869 -19.75 -16.41 -17.43
N LEU A 870 -18.83 -17.24 -16.92
CA LEU A 870 -19.17 -18.52 -16.27
C LEU A 870 -19.92 -18.34 -14.93
N SER A 871 -19.84 -17.17 -14.29
CA SER A 871 -20.54 -16.88 -13.05
C SER A 871 -21.21 -15.51 -13.09
N ALA A 872 -22.42 -15.42 -12.54
CA ALA A 872 -23.13 -14.15 -12.38
C ALA A 872 -22.35 -13.13 -11.52
N HIS A 873 -21.44 -13.59 -10.65
CA HIS A 873 -20.66 -12.74 -9.76
C HIS A 873 -19.46 -12.05 -10.45
N THR A 874 -19.00 -12.60 -11.57
CA THR A 874 -17.84 -12.11 -12.34
C THR A 874 -18.21 -11.60 -13.73
N ALA A 875 -19.39 -11.94 -14.25
CA ALA A 875 -19.85 -11.58 -15.60
C ALA A 875 -19.88 -10.07 -15.91
N ALA A 876 -20.02 -9.21 -14.88
CA ALA A 876 -19.94 -7.76 -15.04
C ALA A 876 -18.51 -7.24 -15.34
N GLY A 877 -17.49 -8.09 -15.22
CA GLY A 877 -16.09 -7.75 -15.50
C GLY A 877 -15.38 -6.96 -14.40
N GLN A 878 -16.03 -6.72 -13.26
CA GLN A 878 -15.48 -5.95 -12.12
C GLN A 878 -14.24 -6.57 -11.47
N TYR A 879 -14.01 -7.88 -11.69
CA TYR A 879 -12.83 -8.62 -11.20
C TYR A 879 -11.86 -8.99 -12.32
N SER A 880 -12.09 -8.55 -13.57
CA SER A 880 -11.29 -8.96 -14.73
C SER A 880 -9.88 -8.35 -14.69
N PRO A 881 -8.80 -9.15 -14.83
CA PRO A 881 -7.43 -8.63 -14.70
C PRO A 881 -6.99 -7.59 -15.74
N ASN A 882 -7.70 -7.49 -16.87
CA ASN A 882 -7.48 -6.47 -17.90
C ASN A 882 -8.27 -5.17 -17.66
N ARG A 883 -9.18 -5.12 -16.68
CA ARG A 883 -10.01 -3.93 -16.36
C ARG A 883 -9.84 -3.46 -14.92
N ALA A 884 -9.58 -4.37 -13.99
CA ALA A 884 -9.44 -4.11 -12.57
C ALA A 884 -7.98 -4.20 -12.12
N SER A 885 -7.64 -3.41 -11.11
CA SER A 885 -6.36 -3.49 -10.40
C SER A 885 -6.58 -3.80 -8.91
N VAL A 886 -5.52 -4.17 -8.21
CA VAL A 886 -5.54 -4.30 -6.75
C VAL A 886 -6.05 -3.02 -6.08
N GLN A 887 -5.66 -1.85 -6.60
CA GLN A 887 -6.13 -0.57 -6.08
C GLN A 887 -7.65 -0.41 -6.21
N MET A 888 -8.24 -0.73 -7.37
CA MET A 888 -9.67 -0.56 -7.60
C MET A 888 -10.53 -1.43 -6.67
N LEU A 889 -10.12 -2.68 -6.45
CA LEU A 889 -10.82 -3.58 -5.52
C LEU A 889 -10.65 -3.13 -4.07
N ALA A 890 -9.46 -2.67 -3.69
CA ALA A 890 -9.22 -2.10 -2.36
C ALA A 890 -10.02 -0.81 -2.13
N ASP A 891 -10.12 0.06 -3.15
CA ASP A 891 -10.92 1.28 -3.12
C ASP A 891 -12.41 0.96 -2.96
N ALA A 892 -12.92 -0.01 -3.73
CA ALA A 892 -14.32 -0.43 -3.65
C ALA A 892 -14.72 -0.94 -2.25
N ALA A 893 -13.76 -1.50 -1.49
CA ALA A 893 -13.94 -1.94 -0.11
C ALA A 893 -13.72 -0.83 0.93
N ASN A 894 -13.14 0.31 0.54
CA ASN A 894 -12.79 1.39 1.44
C ASN A 894 -13.99 2.29 1.76
N ARG A 895 -14.12 2.64 3.04
CA ARG A 895 -15.21 3.48 3.56
C ARG A 895 -15.09 4.94 3.12
N TYR A 896 -13.86 5.46 3.10
CA TYR A 896 -13.61 6.87 2.82
C TYR A 896 -13.06 7.04 1.42
N GLY A 897 -13.64 7.96 0.65
CA GLY A 897 -13.24 8.13 -0.74
C GLY A 897 -14.05 9.20 -1.45
N THR A 898 -14.08 9.12 -2.77
CA THR A 898 -14.91 9.98 -3.61
C THR A 898 -15.13 9.31 -4.96
N THR A 899 -16.17 9.69 -5.68
CA THR A 899 -16.45 9.19 -7.02
C THR A 899 -15.84 10.13 -8.06
N VAL A 900 -14.96 9.59 -8.91
CA VAL A 900 -14.45 10.28 -10.09
C VAL A 900 -15.23 9.80 -11.31
N PRO A 901 -15.85 10.70 -12.10
CA PRO A 901 -16.44 10.35 -13.39
C PRO A 901 -15.51 9.50 -14.26
N GLY A 902 -16.04 8.40 -14.79
CA GLY A 902 -15.32 7.46 -15.65
C GLY A 902 -16.15 7.09 -16.88
N GLU A 903 -15.71 6.05 -17.59
CA GLU A 903 -16.47 5.49 -18.73
C GLU A 903 -17.82 4.90 -18.28
N GLU A 904 -17.89 4.38 -17.05
CA GLU A 904 -19.12 3.85 -16.45
C GLU A 904 -20.00 4.98 -15.92
N ALA A 905 -21.32 4.83 -16.09
CA ALA A 905 -22.32 5.83 -15.70
C ALA A 905 -22.25 6.22 -14.21
N ASP A 906 -21.82 5.29 -13.35
CA ASP A 906 -21.73 5.47 -11.90
C ASP A 906 -20.38 6.04 -11.42
N GLY A 907 -19.40 6.17 -12.33
CA GLY A 907 -18.04 6.62 -12.03
C GLY A 907 -17.19 5.63 -11.22
N LEU A 908 -15.90 5.95 -11.07
CA LEU A 908 -14.92 5.17 -10.32
C LEU A 908 -14.80 5.70 -8.89
N TRP A 909 -15.07 4.85 -7.90
CA TRP A 909 -14.81 5.16 -6.50
C TRP A 909 -13.32 5.02 -6.19
N ILE A 910 -12.68 6.11 -5.72
CA ILE A 910 -11.29 6.13 -5.28
C ILE A 910 -11.21 6.32 -3.77
N GLY A 911 -10.36 5.54 -3.09
CA GLY A 911 -10.26 5.56 -1.64
C GLY A 911 -9.25 6.59 -1.13
N SER A 912 -9.63 7.35 -0.09
CA SER A 912 -8.76 8.29 0.63
C SER A 912 -7.75 9.09 -0.24
N PRO A 913 -8.19 9.88 -1.24
CA PRO A 913 -7.30 10.52 -2.20
C PRO A 913 -6.35 11.55 -1.59
N LEU A 914 -5.06 11.43 -1.91
CA LEU A 914 -4.04 12.43 -1.63
C LEU A 914 -4.10 13.56 -2.67
N ARG A 915 -3.90 14.82 -2.23
CA ARG A 915 -4.16 16.00 -3.07
C ARG A 915 -2.93 16.85 -3.38
N VAL A 916 -1.96 16.96 -2.48
CA VAL A 916 -0.88 17.95 -2.62
C VAL A 916 0.28 17.42 -3.43
N HIS A 917 0.49 17.98 -4.62
CA HIS A 917 1.55 17.58 -5.55
C HIS A 917 2.81 18.44 -5.38
N ARG A 918 3.97 17.81 -5.20
CA ARG A 918 5.26 18.52 -4.95
C ARG A 918 6.39 18.13 -5.91
N ARG A 919 6.07 17.70 -7.15
CA ARG A 919 7.08 17.19 -8.09
C ARG A 919 7.22 18.04 -9.36
N CYS A 920 6.16 18.16 -10.12
CA CYS A 920 6.14 18.73 -11.47
C CYS A 920 5.76 20.21 -11.41
N PHE A 921 6.42 21.03 -12.22
CA PHE A 921 6.04 22.41 -12.47
C PHE A 921 4.90 22.51 -13.51
N ASP A 922 4.33 23.71 -13.68
CA ASP A 922 3.42 23.99 -14.80
C ASP A 922 4.21 24.08 -16.12
N PRO A 923 3.64 23.65 -17.27
CA PRO A 923 2.25 23.25 -17.47
C PRO A 923 1.93 21.78 -17.15
N MET A 924 2.91 20.93 -16.83
CA MET A 924 2.70 19.49 -16.63
C MET A 924 1.74 19.19 -15.49
N PHE A 925 1.89 19.88 -14.35
CA PHE A 925 0.96 19.75 -13.22
C PHE A 925 -0.47 20.12 -13.61
N GLY A 926 -0.69 21.34 -14.13
CA GLY A 926 -2.01 21.82 -14.51
C GLY A 926 -2.69 20.92 -15.56
N LEU A 927 -1.93 20.43 -16.53
CA LEU A 927 -2.43 19.49 -17.54
C LEU A 927 -2.83 18.14 -16.94
N ALA A 928 -1.95 17.51 -16.18
CA ALA A 928 -2.24 16.23 -15.52
C ALA A 928 -3.46 16.34 -14.59
N ASN A 929 -3.54 17.42 -13.81
CA ASN A 929 -4.64 17.69 -12.88
C ASN A 929 -5.98 17.83 -13.61
N ARG A 930 -6.01 18.54 -14.73
CA ARG A 930 -7.23 18.72 -15.52
C ARG A 930 -7.68 17.42 -16.18
N ILE A 931 -6.77 16.70 -16.85
CA ILE A 931 -7.14 15.54 -17.67
C ILE A 931 -7.49 14.29 -16.85
N ALA A 932 -6.87 14.09 -15.68
CA ALA A 932 -6.98 12.85 -14.91
C ALA A 932 -7.62 13.02 -13.52
N TYR A 933 -7.57 14.23 -12.94
CA TYR A 933 -7.92 14.45 -11.53
C TYR A 933 -8.92 15.61 -11.29
N GLN A 934 -9.54 16.15 -12.35
CA GLN A 934 -10.60 17.16 -12.30
C GLN A 934 -10.27 18.39 -11.45
N ASP A 935 -9.03 18.86 -11.56
CA ASP A 935 -8.54 20.02 -10.81
C ASP A 935 -8.63 19.85 -9.28
N LYS A 936 -8.72 18.62 -8.78
CA LYS A 936 -8.77 18.32 -7.34
C LYS A 936 -7.40 18.31 -6.68
N MET A 937 -6.31 18.09 -7.43
CA MET A 937 -4.96 18.20 -6.87
C MET A 937 -4.61 19.66 -6.58
N VAL A 938 -3.75 19.84 -5.58
CA VAL A 938 -3.26 21.13 -5.10
C VAL A 938 -1.78 21.26 -5.43
N PHE A 939 -1.39 22.40 -5.98
CA PHE A 939 0.01 22.70 -6.29
C PHE A 939 0.78 22.99 -4.99
N GLY A 940 1.80 22.19 -4.67
CA GLY A 940 2.50 22.25 -3.39
C GLY A 940 3.97 22.71 -3.45
N LEU A 941 4.48 23.11 -4.63
CA LEU A 941 5.79 23.75 -4.75
C LEU A 941 5.67 25.26 -4.50
N GLU A 942 6.77 25.91 -4.09
CA GLU A 942 6.78 27.35 -3.82
C GLU A 942 6.49 28.20 -5.07
N ASN A 943 6.98 27.75 -6.23
CA ASN A 943 6.85 28.45 -7.50
C ASN A 943 6.26 27.53 -8.57
N ARG A 944 5.37 28.06 -9.42
CA ARG A 944 4.77 27.33 -10.55
C ARG A 944 5.71 27.11 -11.72
N ARG A 945 6.73 27.95 -11.84
CA ARG A 945 7.80 27.84 -12.85
C ARG A 945 9.13 27.54 -12.16
N PRO A 946 10.02 26.75 -12.78
CA PRO A 946 11.32 26.46 -12.21
C PRO A 946 12.19 27.72 -12.15
N ALA A 947 13.01 27.86 -11.10
CA ALA A 947 14.01 28.92 -10.98
C ALA A 947 15.23 28.57 -11.85
N GLY A 948 15.22 29.04 -13.10
CA GLY A 948 16.20 28.67 -14.13
C GLY A 948 15.94 27.28 -14.72
N ASP A 949 16.78 26.84 -15.66
CA ASP A 949 16.67 25.53 -16.32
C ASP A 949 17.89 24.64 -16.06
N ALA A 950 17.68 23.32 -16.02
CA ALA A 950 18.78 22.36 -16.00
C ALA A 950 19.36 22.23 -17.41
N PRO A 951 20.70 22.15 -17.58
CA PRO A 951 21.29 21.72 -18.83
C PRO A 951 20.87 20.27 -19.16
N PRO A 952 20.56 19.94 -20.42
CA PRO A 952 20.49 20.81 -21.59
C PRO A 952 19.20 21.68 -21.60
N PHE A 953 19.34 22.95 -21.95
CA PHE A 953 18.19 23.85 -22.07
C PHE A 953 17.61 23.80 -23.49
N TYR A 954 16.31 23.53 -23.60
CA TYR A 954 15.58 23.50 -24.88
C TYR A 954 14.41 24.49 -24.97
N GLY A 955 14.33 25.45 -24.04
CA GLY A 955 13.22 26.42 -23.95
C GLY A 955 12.11 26.01 -22.98
N ASP A 956 10.96 26.68 -23.09
CA ASP A 956 9.72 26.32 -22.39
C ASP A 956 9.05 25.10 -23.05
N SER A 957 8.23 24.38 -22.28
CA SER A 957 7.47 23.22 -22.75
C SER A 957 6.64 23.55 -24.00
N ALA A 958 6.76 22.74 -25.06
CA ALA A 958 6.18 23.03 -26.37
C ALA A 958 5.65 21.79 -27.09
N TRP A 959 4.73 22.02 -28.04
CA TRP A 959 4.32 21.06 -29.06
C TRP A 959 5.14 21.31 -30.33
N ILE A 960 5.94 20.33 -30.71
CA ILE A 960 6.79 20.36 -31.89
C ILE A 960 6.01 19.69 -33.03
N ASP A 961 5.45 20.50 -33.94
CA ASP A 961 4.63 20.01 -35.05
C ASP A 961 5.53 19.37 -36.11
N VAL A 962 5.47 18.04 -36.20
CA VAL A 962 6.24 17.24 -37.16
C VAL A 962 5.30 16.29 -37.87
N ARG A 963 5.08 16.56 -39.16
CA ARG A 963 4.19 15.78 -40.03
C ARG A 963 5.00 14.84 -40.90
N GLY A 964 4.38 13.72 -41.25
CA GLY A 964 4.98 12.69 -42.09
C GLY A 964 3.98 11.60 -42.40
N ARG A 965 4.40 10.59 -43.16
CA ARG A 965 3.59 9.39 -43.41
C ARG A 965 4.08 8.25 -42.53
N VAL A 966 3.15 7.41 -42.10
CA VAL A 966 3.49 6.19 -41.35
C VAL A 966 4.24 5.21 -42.24
N ALA A 967 5.39 4.75 -41.77
CA ALA A 967 6.15 3.63 -42.31
C ALA A 967 6.01 2.43 -41.33
N GLY A 968 5.37 1.35 -41.78
CA GLY A 968 5.07 0.20 -40.91
C GLY A 968 3.69 0.34 -40.26
N LYS A 969 3.62 0.24 -38.93
CA LYS A 969 2.34 0.32 -38.20
C LYS A 969 2.01 1.73 -37.69
N GLN A 970 2.95 2.37 -37.01
CA GLN A 970 2.75 3.69 -36.37
C GLN A 970 3.95 4.65 -36.50
N THR A 971 5.10 4.16 -36.98
CA THR A 971 6.34 4.96 -37.02
C THR A 971 6.30 6.04 -38.10
N VAL A 972 6.66 7.27 -37.75
CA VAL A 972 6.80 8.40 -38.69
C VAL A 972 8.28 8.79 -38.75
N ALA A 973 8.90 8.63 -39.92
CA ALA A 973 10.35 8.79 -40.08
C ALA A 973 10.83 10.19 -39.67
N GLU A 974 10.10 11.22 -40.08
CA GLU A 974 10.41 12.63 -39.81
C GLU A 974 10.43 12.94 -38.32
N GLN A 975 9.61 12.26 -37.51
CA GLN A 975 9.59 12.41 -36.05
C GLN A 975 10.80 11.73 -35.40
N THR A 976 11.20 10.56 -35.91
CA THR A 976 12.41 9.86 -35.46
C THR A 976 13.66 10.68 -35.81
N ASP A 977 13.76 11.15 -37.05
CA ASP A 977 14.90 11.94 -37.54
C ASP A 977 15.08 13.22 -36.72
N PHE A 978 13.98 13.92 -36.41
CA PHE A 978 14.03 15.10 -35.53
C PHE A 978 14.65 14.80 -34.15
N ILE A 979 14.30 13.68 -33.52
CA ILE A 979 14.87 13.30 -32.22
C ILE A 979 16.37 12.93 -32.37
N VAL A 980 16.75 12.29 -33.47
CA VAL A 980 18.15 11.99 -33.78
C VAL A 980 18.95 13.28 -33.93
N ASP A 981 18.41 14.27 -34.63
CA ASP A 981 19.05 15.58 -34.81
C ASP A 981 19.23 16.30 -33.48
N VAL A 982 18.18 16.35 -32.64
CA VAL A 982 18.27 16.97 -31.31
C VAL A 982 19.37 16.31 -30.46
N LEU A 983 19.43 14.98 -30.41
CA LEU A 983 20.39 14.26 -29.57
C LEU A 983 21.82 14.35 -30.10
N THR A 984 22.02 14.25 -31.42
CA THR A 984 23.34 14.34 -32.03
C THR A 984 23.90 15.75 -31.95
N ALA A 985 23.08 16.78 -32.16
CA ALA A 985 23.46 18.17 -31.99
C ALA A 985 23.77 18.50 -30.52
N THR A 986 22.97 18.00 -29.57
CA THR A 986 23.24 18.19 -28.13
C THR A 986 24.56 17.53 -27.72
N TYR A 987 24.83 16.32 -28.22
CA TYR A 987 26.11 15.64 -27.99
C TYR A 987 27.29 16.41 -28.59
N ARG A 988 27.13 16.97 -29.80
CA ARG A 988 28.14 17.82 -30.43
C ARG A 988 28.42 19.08 -29.60
N ARG A 989 27.39 19.69 -28.99
CA ARG A 989 27.55 20.89 -28.16
C ARG A 989 28.17 20.58 -26.79
N ASP A 990 27.66 19.56 -26.11
CA ASP A 990 27.93 19.34 -24.68
C ASP A 990 28.97 18.21 -24.42
N GLY A 991 29.27 17.39 -25.43
CA GLY A 991 30.22 16.27 -25.34
C GLY A 991 29.72 15.07 -24.52
N ALA A 992 28.47 15.12 -24.04
CA ALA A 992 27.85 14.08 -23.23
C ALA A 992 26.40 13.81 -23.70
N LEU A 993 25.91 12.60 -23.45
CA LEU A 993 24.50 12.27 -23.71
C LEU A 993 23.63 12.99 -22.67
N PRO A 994 22.50 13.59 -23.09
CA PRO A 994 21.66 14.37 -22.19
C PRO A 994 20.88 13.48 -21.19
N ASP A 995 20.60 14.02 -20.01
CA ASP A 995 19.72 13.42 -19.01
C ASP A 995 18.26 13.80 -19.31
N LEU A 996 17.64 13.07 -20.24
CA LEU A 996 16.24 13.21 -20.63
C LEU A 996 15.60 11.83 -20.88
N TYR A 997 14.27 11.77 -20.87
CA TYR A 997 13.53 10.60 -21.33
C TYR A 997 12.84 10.83 -22.66
N ILE A 998 12.83 9.80 -23.51
CA ILE A 998 12.03 9.75 -24.73
C ILE A 998 10.99 8.65 -24.56
N ILE A 999 9.72 9.06 -24.53
CA ILE A 999 8.57 8.22 -24.25
C ILE A 999 7.71 8.15 -25.51
N SER A 1000 7.25 6.96 -25.86
CA SER A 1000 6.27 6.77 -26.94
C SER A 1000 5.10 5.90 -26.46
N PRO A 1001 3.87 6.12 -26.96
CA PRO A 1001 2.76 5.20 -26.73
C PRO A 1001 2.94 3.85 -27.43
N PHE A 1002 3.78 3.77 -28.49
CA PHE A 1002 3.89 2.59 -29.35
C PHE A 1002 5.24 1.88 -29.22
N LYS A 1003 5.21 0.54 -29.20
CA LYS A 1003 6.44 -0.29 -29.14
C LYS A 1003 7.33 -0.11 -30.38
N GLU A 1004 6.74 0.06 -31.56
CA GLU A 1004 7.46 0.17 -32.84
C GLU A 1004 8.36 1.42 -32.89
N ILE A 1005 7.83 2.58 -32.49
CA ILE A 1005 8.57 3.86 -32.44
C ILE A 1005 9.80 3.75 -31.54
N LYS A 1006 9.66 3.13 -30.36
CA LYS A 1006 10.78 2.87 -29.44
C LYS A 1006 11.87 2.05 -30.13
N SER A 1007 11.51 0.98 -30.82
CA SER A 1007 12.46 0.11 -31.52
C SER A 1007 13.16 0.85 -32.66
N ASN A 1008 12.40 1.61 -33.46
CA ASN A 1008 12.91 2.41 -34.56
C ASN A 1008 13.87 3.52 -34.08
N LEU A 1009 13.51 4.29 -33.04
CA LEU A 1009 14.39 5.30 -32.44
C LEU A 1009 15.72 4.72 -31.94
N ARG A 1010 15.67 3.56 -31.27
CA ARG A 1010 16.89 2.87 -30.80
C ARG A 1010 17.76 2.42 -31.98
N GLN A 1011 17.16 1.91 -33.05
CA GLN A 1011 17.88 1.50 -34.24
C GLN A 1011 18.50 2.71 -34.96
N ALA A 1012 17.74 3.79 -35.16
CA ALA A 1012 18.20 5.01 -35.83
C ALA A 1012 19.40 5.63 -35.09
N LEU A 1013 19.31 5.78 -33.76
CA LEU A 1013 20.40 6.35 -32.94
C LEU A 1013 21.66 5.46 -32.90
N THR A 1014 21.51 4.15 -33.06
CA THR A 1014 22.65 3.23 -33.14
C THR A 1014 23.42 3.41 -34.45
N HIS A 1015 22.73 3.75 -35.54
CA HIS A 1015 23.32 3.96 -36.87
C HIS A 1015 23.61 5.44 -37.19
N ALA A 1016 23.30 6.36 -36.25
CA ALA A 1016 23.51 7.79 -36.43
C ALA A 1016 25.02 8.16 -36.47
N GLY A 1017 25.34 9.19 -37.24
CA GLY A 1017 26.69 9.76 -37.31
C GLY A 1017 26.98 10.69 -36.12
N TRP A 1018 27.70 10.20 -35.11
CA TRP A 1018 28.05 11.00 -33.93
C TRP A 1018 29.32 11.83 -34.16
N VAL A 1019 29.22 13.13 -33.86
CA VAL A 1019 30.34 14.10 -33.98
C VAL A 1019 30.61 14.69 -32.60
N ASP A 1020 31.88 14.68 -32.17
CA ASP A 1020 32.28 15.27 -30.88
C ASP A 1020 32.38 16.82 -30.95
N PRO A 1021 32.50 17.53 -29.80
CA PRO A 1021 32.65 18.98 -29.80
C PRO A 1021 33.89 19.51 -30.52
N LEU A 1022 34.86 18.64 -30.83
CA LEU A 1022 36.08 18.97 -31.58
C LEU A 1022 35.90 18.74 -33.09
N GLY A 1023 34.70 18.37 -33.54
CA GLY A 1023 34.36 18.15 -34.95
C GLY A 1023 34.84 16.82 -35.52
N ASN A 1024 35.33 15.88 -34.70
CA ASN A 1024 35.77 14.58 -35.17
C ASN A 1024 34.60 13.59 -35.24
N MET A 1025 34.47 12.89 -36.37
CA MET A 1025 33.64 11.69 -36.44
C MET A 1025 34.25 10.61 -35.54
N ARG A 1026 33.52 10.18 -34.52
CA ARG A 1026 33.90 9.06 -33.65
C ARG A 1026 32.93 7.90 -33.81
N SER A 1027 33.37 6.71 -33.37
CA SER A 1027 32.48 5.62 -32.99
C SER A 1027 31.40 6.11 -31.99
N PRO A 1028 30.22 5.47 -31.92
CA PRO A 1028 29.12 5.91 -31.05
C PRO A 1028 29.55 6.16 -29.60
N PRO A 1029 28.90 7.11 -28.89
CA PRO A 1029 29.26 7.50 -27.53
C PRO A 1029 29.48 6.30 -26.60
N LEU A 1030 30.52 6.40 -25.75
CA LEU A 1030 30.76 5.40 -24.71
C LEU A 1030 29.49 5.27 -23.86
N ARG A 1031 28.95 4.04 -23.76
CA ARG A 1031 27.68 3.69 -23.08
C ARG A 1031 26.37 4.01 -23.81
N LEU A 1032 26.39 4.36 -25.10
CA LEU A 1032 25.16 4.59 -25.89
C LEU A 1032 24.15 3.46 -25.74
N SER A 1033 24.56 2.19 -25.89
CA SER A 1033 23.66 1.04 -25.81
C SER A 1033 22.96 0.91 -24.45
N ARG A 1034 23.63 1.34 -23.36
CA ARG A 1034 23.02 1.40 -22.02
C ARG A 1034 22.02 2.56 -21.94
N TRP A 1035 22.42 3.74 -22.40
CA TRP A 1035 21.56 4.93 -22.39
C TRP A 1035 20.28 4.70 -23.21
N LEU A 1036 20.36 4.13 -24.42
CA LEU A 1036 19.21 3.79 -25.26
C LEU A 1036 18.23 2.83 -24.57
N ARG A 1037 18.76 1.91 -23.76
CA ARG A 1037 17.96 0.94 -23.01
C ARG A 1037 17.23 1.58 -21.83
N GLU A 1038 17.90 2.51 -21.15
CA GLU A 1038 17.44 3.13 -19.90
C GLU A 1038 16.60 4.39 -20.11
N ARG A 1039 16.81 5.12 -21.21
CA ARG A 1039 16.26 6.46 -21.47
C ARG A 1039 15.25 6.54 -22.62
N ILE A 1040 15.13 5.51 -23.46
CA ILE A 1040 14.10 5.42 -24.52
C ILE A 1040 13.18 4.23 -24.26
N GLY A 1041 11.87 4.45 -24.22
CA GLY A 1041 10.92 3.42 -23.82
C GLY A 1041 9.46 3.76 -24.10
N THR A 1042 8.59 2.80 -23.82
CA THR A 1042 7.15 3.07 -23.76
C THR A 1042 6.78 3.66 -22.41
N VAL A 1043 5.57 4.18 -22.27
CA VAL A 1043 5.03 4.73 -21.01
C VAL A 1043 5.23 3.77 -19.82
N HIS A 1044 5.03 2.46 -20.03
CA HIS A 1044 5.27 1.39 -19.03
C HIS A 1044 6.72 1.28 -18.55
N THR A 1045 7.71 1.61 -19.39
CA THR A 1045 9.14 1.46 -19.07
C THR A 1045 9.62 2.48 -18.03
N PHE A 1046 8.98 3.65 -17.96
CA PHE A 1046 9.37 4.77 -17.10
C PHE A 1046 8.53 4.90 -15.84
N GLN A 1047 7.69 3.92 -15.56
CA GLN A 1047 6.86 3.89 -14.37
C GLN A 1047 7.72 3.89 -13.10
N GLY A 1048 7.38 4.77 -12.15
CA GLY A 1048 8.16 4.99 -10.92
C GLY A 1048 9.47 5.78 -11.13
N LYS A 1049 9.84 6.12 -12.37
CA LYS A 1049 10.99 6.96 -12.69
C LYS A 1049 10.58 8.40 -12.93
N GLU A 1050 11.54 9.31 -12.95
CA GLU A 1050 11.32 10.75 -13.14
C GLU A 1050 12.59 11.38 -13.72
N GLU A 1051 12.42 12.41 -14.54
CA GLU A 1051 13.52 13.15 -15.18
C GLU A 1051 13.17 14.63 -15.30
N ASP A 1052 14.18 15.49 -15.41
CA ASP A 1052 13.95 16.93 -15.56
C ASP A 1052 13.26 17.25 -16.89
N ILE A 1053 13.60 16.52 -17.96
CA ILE A 1053 13.13 16.75 -19.33
C ILE A 1053 12.57 15.45 -19.92
N VAL A 1054 11.39 15.55 -20.55
CA VAL A 1054 10.76 14.43 -21.27
C VAL A 1054 10.29 14.86 -22.66
N PHE A 1055 10.61 14.04 -23.65
CA PHE A 1055 10.05 14.10 -25.01
C PHE A 1055 9.03 12.98 -25.18
N MET A 1056 7.80 13.31 -25.59
CA MET A 1056 6.77 12.35 -25.96
C MET A 1056 6.64 12.31 -27.49
N VAL A 1057 7.05 11.20 -28.11
CA VAL A 1057 6.99 11.00 -29.57
C VAL A 1057 5.75 10.19 -29.91
N LEU A 1058 4.81 10.79 -30.62
CA LEU A 1058 3.46 10.26 -30.79
C LEU A 1058 3.33 9.25 -31.93
N GLY A 1059 3.98 9.50 -33.07
CA GLY A 1059 3.72 8.79 -34.33
C GLY A 1059 2.30 8.98 -34.84
N ALA A 1060 1.87 8.05 -35.69
CA ALA A 1060 0.60 8.04 -36.43
C ALA A 1060 0.40 9.22 -37.41
N ASP A 1061 -0.33 8.94 -38.49
CA ASP A 1061 -0.80 9.92 -39.48
C ASP A 1061 -2.34 9.85 -39.60
N ALA A 1062 -2.91 10.68 -40.47
CA ALA A 1062 -4.35 10.75 -40.66
C ALA A 1062 -4.98 9.42 -41.15
N ASP A 1063 -4.23 8.61 -41.91
CA ASP A 1063 -4.69 7.32 -42.43
C ASP A 1063 -4.67 6.22 -41.34
N HIS A 1064 -3.91 6.44 -40.25
CA HIS A 1064 -3.80 5.56 -39.09
C HIS A 1064 -4.45 6.16 -37.83
N SER A 1065 -5.54 6.93 -38.00
CA SER A 1065 -6.23 7.60 -36.89
C SER A 1065 -6.76 6.65 -35.81
N GLY A 1066 -6.98 5.37 -36.12
CA GLY A 1066 -7.39 4.35 -35.15
C GLY A 1066 -6.36 4.11 -34.03
N ALA A 1067 -5.08 4.07 -34.37
CA ALA A 1067 -3.99 3.92 -33.40
C ALA A 1067 -3.89 5.15 -32.49
N ALA A 1068 -4.04 6.35 -33.07
CA ALA A 1068 -4.07 7.60 -32.31
C ALA A 1068 -5.30 7.67 -31.38
N ALA A 1069 -6.48 7.25 -31.86
CA ALA A 1069 -7.71 7.18 -31.06
C ALA A 1069 -7.58 6.20 -29.88
N TRP A 1070 -6.94 5.05 -30.08
CA TRP A 1070 -6.61 4.12 -28.99
C TRP A 1070 -5.71 4.78 -27.94
N ALA A 1071 -4.61 5.41 -28.37
CA ALA A 1071 -3.67 6.07 -27.45
C ALA A 1071 -4.31 7.24 -26.68
N ALA A 1072 -5.33 7.87 -27.26
CA ALA A 1072 -6.13 8.93 -26.65
C ALA A 1072 -7.40 8.45 -25.94
N SER A 1073 -7.72 7.15 -25.96
CA SER A 1073 -8.98 6.62 -25.40
C SER A 1073 -9.12 6.91 -23.90
N LYS A 1074 -8.01 6.81 -23.16
CA LYS A 1074 -7.92 7.03 -21.71
C LYS A 1074 -6.84 8.06 -21.39
N PRO A 1075 -6.96 8.82 -20.27
CA PRO A 1075 -5.98 9.82 -19.89
C PRO A 1075 -4.64 9.21 -19.44
N ASN A 1076 -4.62 7.91 -19.09
CA ASN A 1076 -3.55 7.22 -18.38
C ASN A 1076 -2.17 7.36 -19.05
N LEU A 1077 -2.08 7.18 -20.38
CA LEU A 1077 -0.81 7.25 -21.12
C LEU A 1077 -0.22 8.66 -21.08
N LEU A 1078 -1.03 9.68 -21.37
CA LEU A 1078 -0.61 11.08 -21.36
C LEU A 1078 -0.33 11.58 -19.94
N ASN A 1079 -1.20 11.24 -18.97
CA ASN A 1079 -1.03 11.58 -17.56
C ASN A 1079 0.32 11.06 -17.03
N VAL A 1080 0.68 9.83 -17.36
CA VAL A 1080 1.95 9.27 -16.93
C VAL A 1080 3.12 9.97 -17.62
N ALA A 1081 3.07 10.19 -18.93
CA ALA A 1081 4.14 10.90 -19.64
C ALA A 1081 4.39 12.31 -19.06
N LEU A 1082 3.32 13.08 -18.82
CA LEU A 1082 3.38 14.42 -18.21
C LEU A 1082 4.02 14.38 -16.82
N THR A 1083 3.64 13.41 -15.99
CA THR A 1083 4.09 13.32 -14.59
C THR A 1083 5.47 12.68 -14.40
N ARG A 1084 6.14 12.24 -15.49
CA ARG A 1084 7.57 11.90 -15.49
C ARG A 1084 8.47 13.12 -15.61
N ALA A 1085 8.00 14.19 -16.25
CA ALA A 1085 8.73 15.43 -16.39
C ALA A 1085 8.64 16.28 -15.13
N LYS A 1086 9.77 16.58 -14.50
CA LYS A 1086 9.82 17.52 -13.38
C LYS A 1086 9.72 18.97 -13.86
N ARG A 1087 10.51 19.34 -14.89
CA ARG A 1087 10.73 20.73 -15.30
C ARG A 1087 10.19 21.05 -16.69
N ARG A 1088 10.43 20.21 -17.69
CA ARG A 1088 10.06 20.48 -19.10
C ARG A 1088 9.48 19.26 -19.80
N PHE A 1089 8.49 19.49 -20.64
CA PHE A 1089 7.79 18.46 -21.39
C PHE A 1089 7.58 18.90 -22.85
N TYR A 1090 8.00 18.07 -23.79
CA TYR A 1090 7.90 18.33 -25.23
C TYR A 1090 7.08 17.22 -25.89
N ILE A 1091 6.14 17.59 -26.76
CA ILE A 1091 5.40 16.63 -27.60
C ILE A 1091 5.93 16.75 -29.02
N VAL A 1092 6.24 15.62 -29.65
CA VAL A 1092 6.63 15.54 -31.07
C VAL A 1092 5.57 14.74 -31.81
N GLY A 1093 4.90 15.38 -32.77
CA GLY A 1093 3.91 14.71 -33.62
C GLY A 1093 3.00 15.67 -34.39
N ASP A 1094 2.15 15.10 -35.25
CA ASP A 1094 1.22 15.88 -36.08
C ASP A 1094 0.14 16.54 -35.21
N ARG A 1095 0.29 17.85 -34.98
CA ARG A 1095 -0.66 18.59 -34.14
C ARG A 1095 -2.07 18.54 -34.70
N THR A 1096 -2.23 18.53 -36.02
CA THR A 1096 -3.54 18.62 -36.68
C THR A 1096 -4.38 17.38 -36.43
N LEU A 1097 -3.76 16.20 -36.39
CA LEU A 1097 -4.39 14.93 -36.02
C LEU A 1097 -4.71 14.91 -34.53
N TRP A 1098 -3.69 15.06 -33.68
CA TRP A 1098 -3.81 14.76 -32.26
C TRP A 1098 -4.65 15.79 -31.48
N GLN A 1099 -4.72 17.05 -31.92
CA GLN A 1099 -5.58 18.06 -31.27
C GLN A 1099 -7.09 17.74 -31.37
N THR A 1100 -7.50 16.90 -32.32
CA THR A 1100 -8.91 16.50 -32.47
C THR A 1100 -9.34 15.51 -31.39
N LEU A 1101 -8.39 14.76 -30.84
CA LEU A 1101 -8.59 13.67 -29.90
C LEU A 1101 -8.72 14.18 -28.45
N PRO A 1102 -9.46 13.44 -27.59
CA PRO A 1102 -9.61 13.80 -26.18
C PRO A 1102 -8.25 13.81 -25.45
N TYR A 1103 -8.16 14.62 -24.39
CA TYR A 1103 -6.95 14.89 -23.59
C TYR A 1103 -5.82 15.62 -24.36
N PHE A 1104 -5.47 15.17 -25.56
CA PHE A 1104 -4.49 15.81 -26.44
C PHE A 1104 -4.92 17.21 -26.92
N ARG A 1105 -6.24 17.43 -27.03
CA ARG A 1105 -6.81 18.77 -27.24
C ARG A 1105 -6.43 19.76 -26.13
N GLU A 1106 -6.48 19.33 -24.87
CA GLU A 1106 -6.13 20.18 -23.72
C GLU A 1106 -4.63 20.52 -23.73
N THR A 1107 -3.78 19.53 -24.03
CA THR A 1107 -2.32 19.73 -24.18
C THR A 1107 -1.99 20.65 -25.35
N ALA A 1108 -2.63 20.46 -26.51
CA ALA A 1108 -2.43 21.34 -27.66
C ALA A 1108 -2.82 22.79 -27.33
N ASN A 1109 -3.91 23.00 -26.58
CA ASN A 1109 -4.33 24.34 -26.16
C ASN A 1109 -3.38 24.98 -25.14
N ALA A 1110 -2.72 24.19 -24.30
CA ALA A 1110 -1.84 24.70 -23.24
C ALA A 1110 -0.38 24.92 -23.67
N LEU A 1111 0.09 24.21 -24.69
CA LEU A 1111 1.48 24.26 -25.17
C LEU A 1111 1.63 25.15 -26.40
N GLU A 1112 2.73 25.93 -26.45
CA GLU A 1112 3.13 26.67 -27.66
C GLU A 1112 3.43 25.70 -28.81
N THR A 1113 3.00 26.03 -30.03
CA THR A 1113 3.37 25.26 -31.23
C THR A 1113 4.68 25.81 -31.80
N VAL A 1114 5.66 24.94 -32.00
CA VAL A 1114 6.95 25.25 -32.63
C VAL A 1114 7.18 24.30 -33.80
N GLN A 1115 7.74 24.78 -34.90
CA GLN A 1115 8.13 23.92 -36.03
C GLN A 1115 9.49 23.26 -35.75
N ALA A 1116 9.76 22.06 -36.27
CA ALA A 1116 11.03 21.35 -36.03
C ALA A 1116 12.28 22.19 -36.31
N ALA A 1117 12.35 22.85 -37.47
CA ALA A 1117 13.48 23.70 -37.85
C ALA A 1117 13.63 24.92 -36.94
N GLU A 1118 12.51 25.48 -36.47
CA GLU A 1118 12.49 26.59 -35.53
C GLU A 1118 12.99 26.16 -34.15
N PHE A 1119 12.61 24.97 -33.69
CA PHE A 1119 13.07 24.42 -32.42
C PHE A 1119 14.59 24.18 -32.42
N LEU A 1120 15.15 23.62 -33.49
CA LEU A 1120 16.59 23.42 -33.63
C LEU A 1120 17.35 24.76 -33.67
N ALA A 1121 16.83 25.74 -34.43
CA ALA A 1121 17.43 27.07 -34.54
C ALA A 1121 17.40 27.84 -33.21
N ARG A 1122 16.26 27.83 -32.49
CA ARG A 1122 16.09 28.53 -31.19
C ARG A 1122 17.06 28.00 -30.10
N ASN A 1123 17.52 26.76 -30.24
CA ASN A 1123 18.34 26.08 -29.22
C ASN A 1123 19.81 25.88 -29.65
N GLU A 1124 20.24 26.52 -30.74
CA GLU A 1124 21.60 26.42 -31.29
C GLU A 1124 22.00 24.97 -31.62
N LEU A 1125 21.06 24.19 -32.17
CA LEU A 1125 21.23 22.77 -32.51
C LEU A 1125 21.36 22.51 -34.03
N ASN A 1126 21.64 23.54 -34.82
CA ASN A 1126 21.78 23.44 -36.29
C ASN A 1126 23.15 22.92 -36.74
#